data_AF-A0A6J7UAG5-F1
#
_entry.id   AF-A0A6J7UAG5-F1
#
_cell.length_a   1.000
_cell.length_b   1.000
_cell.length_c   1.000
_cell.angle_alpha   90.00
_cell.angle_beta   90.00
_cell.angle_gamma   90.00
#
_symmetry.space_group_name_H-M   'P 1'
#
loop_
_entity.id
_entity.type
_entity.pdbx_description
1 polymer ?
#
loop_
_entity_poly.entity_id
_entity_poly.type
_entity_poly.pdbx_seq_one_letter_code
_entity_poly.pdbx_strand_id
1 'polypeptide(L)'
;MIVVAIDGPSGAGKSSTSKLVAQRAGWNYLDTGALYRAVAWLALREKISSADEILAALANNTIRFIADPKNPKVFVGDVDVTTDIRSEKVTESVSVISALPEIRASLLVLQRRLINDAERGIVVEGRDIGTVVAPDAPLKIYLQADIAARAARRSSEIAAPVASVSDSLSQRDEIDSTRAVSPLAKASDAVLIDSTELDLEETVERVWELLKERSLLGLPIVAILGRPNVGKSTLINRFIGRREAIVEDTPGVTRDRVQYECEWGGRRFIIMDTGGWESKPDGISVQVSASAELAMQEADVLAFVVDAHVGALDEDDILVQELRKVKKPMVLIANKVDSDVDEADAHALWNLGLGEPRFVSALHGRGSGDLLDHIVREMPEVGGAQTQDGYRKIALIGRPNVGKSSLLNALAGENRSIVDDVAGTTRDPVDELIEFGGSIWRFIDTAGLRKRANQASGTDYYATLRTQSALERCECAVVVLDASLPISEQDLRVITMVEEAGKAMVIVMNKWDLVDEDRRDQLDKEIDRHLDQVEWAQRVNVAAKTGWHRDRLAPALRTAIDSWERRVPTAKLNSFLGALIGATPPPVRGGKQPKIYYATQAGIAPPKFVIFSSGWIEPSYRRFIERRLREEFGFPGTPVMVAIRVKERD
;
A
#
# COMPACT_ATOMS: atom_id res chain seq x y z
N MET A 1 -0.73 2.53 -7.63
CA MET A 1 -0.37 3.72 -8.43
C MET A 1 -1.50 4.74 -8.33
N ILE A 2 -1.18 6.00 -8.04
CA ILE A 2 -2.18 7.08 -7.92
C ILE A 2 -2.33 7.83 -9.24
N VAL A 3 -3.57 8.11 -9.66
CA VAL A 3 -3.87 8.91 -10.85
C VAL A 3 -4.62 10.18 -10.42
N VAL A 4 -4.11 11.34 -10.83
CA VAL A 4 -4.81 12.62 -10.67
C VAL A 4 -5.25 13.11 -12.03
N ALA A 5 -6.56 13.22 -12.24
CA ALA A 5 -7.15 13.76 -13.46
C ALA A 5 -7.42 15.26 -13.28
N ILE A 6 -6.88 16.10 -14.15
CA ILE A 6 -7.12 17.55 -14.16
C ILE A 6 -7.74 17.99 -15.48
N ASP A 7 -9.03 18.30 -15.43
CA ASP A 7 -9.82 18.83 -16.54
C ASP A 7 -10.09 20.32 -16.39
N GLY A 8 -10.59 20.96 -17.46
CA GLY A 8 -10.99 22.36 -17.45
C GLY A 8 -10.88 23.01 -18.83
N PRO A 9 -11.24 24.30 -18.97
CA PRO A 9 -11.12 25.04 -20.22
C PRO A 9 -9.67 25.41 -20.55
N SER A 10 -9.44 25.97 -21.73
CA SER A 10 -8.11 26.46 -22.14
C SER A 10 -7.71 27.69 -21.33
N GLY A 11 -6.45 27.78 -20.91
CA GLY A 11 -5.95 28.93 -20.14
C GLY A 11 -6.27 28.91 -18.63
N ALA A 12 -6.95 27.88 -18.12
CA ALA A 12 -7.29 27.76 -16.69
C ALA A 12 -6.09 27.47 -15.76
N GLY A 13 -4.89 27.22 -16.31
CA GLY A 13 -3.68 26.91 -15.54
C GLY A 13 -3.34 25.41 -15.42
N LYS A 14 -4.12 24.52 -16.04
CA LYS A 14 -3.99 23.05 -15.92
C LYS A 14 -2.58 22.53 -16.10
N SER A 15 -1.88 22.94 -17.16
CA SER A 15 -0.55 22.41 -17.49
C SER A 15 0.48 22.81 -16.45
N SER A 16 0.42 24.05 -15.97
CA SER A 16 1.34 24.56 -14.96
C SER A 16 1.09 23.88 -13.61
N THR A 17 -0.18 23.82 -13.17
CA THR A 17 -0.56 23.13 -11.93
C THR A 17 -0.18 21.65 -11.97
N SER A 18 -0.50 20.96 -13.07
CA SER A 18 -0.25 19.51 -13.21
C SER A 18 1.24 19.18 -13.15
N LYS A 19 2.09 19.99 -13.80
CA LYS A 19 3.54 19.81 -13.76
C LYS A 19 4.09 20.01 -12.36
N LEU A 20 3.69 21.08 -11.66
CA LEU A 20 4.20 21.37 -10.32
C LEU A 20 3.75 20.31 -9.30
N VAL A 21 2.49 19.87 -9.36
CA VAL A 21 1.99 18.77 -8.52
C VAL A 21 2.77 17.48 -8.80
N ALA A 22 2.96 17.12 -10.07
CA ALA A 22 3.72 15.93 -10.45
C ALA A 22 5.20 16.02 -10.02
N GLN A 23 5.84 17.17 -10.19
CA GLN A 23 7.22 17.41 -9.74
C GLN A 23 7.35 17.28 -8.23
N ARG A 24 6.45 17.89 -7.47
CA ARG A 24 6.44 17.84 -6.00
C ARG A 24 6.22 16.43 -5.47
N ALA A 25 5.34 15.66 -6.11
CA ALA A 25 5.04 14.28 -5.73
C ALA A 25 6.07 13.25 -6.24
N GLY A 26 6.98 13.64 -7.15
CA GLY A 26 7.85 12.69 -7.85
C GLY A 26 7.07 11.73 -8.75
N TRP A 27 5.98 12.22 -9.36
CA TRP A 27 5.07 11.48 -10.23
C TRP A 27 5.31 11.82 -11.70
N ASN A 28 4.81 10.95 -12.58
CA ASN A 28 4.79 11.19 -14.01
C ASN A 28 3.77 12.30 -14.35
N TYR A 29 3.92 12.90 -15.53
CA TYR A 29 2.98 13.89 -16.05
C TYR A 29 2.59 13.53 -17.48
N LEU A 30 1.30 13.70 -17.82
CA LEU A 30 0.78 13.48 -19.15
C LEU A 30 -0.09 14.66 -19.63
N ASP A 31 0.38 15.33 -20.68
CA ASP A 31 -0.40 16.31 -21.46
C ASP A 31 -1.10 15.57 -22.61
N THR A 32 -2.37 15.22 -22.40
CA THR A 32 -3.15 14.53 -23.45
C THR A 32 -3.36 15.40 -24.70
N GLY A 33 -3.41 16.72 -24.52
CA GLY A 33 -3.52 17.69 -25.61
C GLY A 33 -2.29 17.68 -26.53
N ALA A 34 -1.11 17.39 -25.99
CA ALA A 34 0.11 17.24 -26.79
C ALA A 34 0.04 16.03 -27.74
N LEU A 35 -0.64 14.95 -27.35
CA LEU A 35 -0.84 13.79 -28.21
C LEU A 35 -1.74 14.13 -29.40
N TYR A 36 -2.86 14.83 -29.17
CA TYR A 36 -3.72 15.31 -30.25
C TYR A 36 -2.99 16.31 -31.17
N ARG A 37 -2.14 17.19 -30.60
CA ARG A 37 -1.30 18.11 -31.39
C ARG A 37 -0.24 17.37 -32.21
N ALA A 38 0.31 16.28 -31.71
CA ALA A 38 1.24 15.43 -32.48
C ALA A 38 0.55 14.79 -33.70
N VAL A 39 -0.69 14.32 -33.53
CA VAL A 39 -1.49 13.82 -34.65
C VAL A 39 -1.79 14.94 -35.65
N ALA A 40 -2.20 16.12 -35.18
CA ALA A 40 -2.45 17.27 -36.05
C ALA A 40 -1.20 17.72 -36.82
N TRP A 41 -0.03 17.71 -36.17
CA TRP A 41 1.24 17.99 -36.82
C TRP A 41 1.57 16.98 -37.92
N LEU A 42 1.38 15.68 -37.65
CA LEU A 42 1.61 14.64 -38.65
C LEU A 42 0.65 14.79 -39.85
N ALA A 43 -0.62 15.07 -39.58
CA ALA A 43 -1.63 15.29 -40.61
C ALA A 43 -1.27 16.48 -41.52
N LEU A 44 -0.84 17.60 -40.93
CA LEU A 44 -0.38 18.78 -41.68
C LEU A 44 0.89 18.52 -42.50
N ARG A 45 1.83 17.76 -41.94
CA ARG A 45 3.10 17.43 -42.59
C ARG A 45 2.88 16.54 -43.83
N GLU A 46 2.05 15.52 -43.69
CA GLU A 46 1.74 14.56 -44.76
C GLU A 46 0.59 15.03 -45.67
N LYS A 47 -0.04 16.17 -45.35
CA LYS A 47 -1.19 16.76 -46.08
C LYS A 47 -2.39 15.81 -46.18
N ILE A 48 -2.65 15.08 -45.11
CA ILE A 48 -3.76 14.13 -44.98
C ILE A 48 -4.82 14.68 -44.04
N SER A 49 -6.07 14.26 -44.22
CA SER A 49 -7.19 14.82 -43.44
C SER A 49 -8.27 13.81 -43.05
N SER A 50 -8.34 12.65 -43.71
CA SER A 50 -9.28 11.60 -43.33
C SER A 50 -8.75 10.78 -42.14
N ALA A 51 -9.66 10.24 -41.33
CA ALA A 51 -9.29 9.43 -40.17
C ALA A 51 -8.45 8.20 -40.57
N ASP A 52 -8.82 7.51 -41.66
CA ASP A 52 -8.12 6.31 -42.14
C ASP A 52 -6.68 6.61 -42.58
N GLU A 53 -6.45 7.70 -43.32
CA GLU A 53 -5.11 8.12 -43.74
C GLU A 53 -4.24 8.46 -42.53
N ILE A 54 -4.81 9.18 -41.54
CA ILE A 54 -4.11 9.56 -40.32
C ILE A 54 -3.73 8.33 -39.50
N LEU A 55 -4.64 7.36 -39.36
CA LEU A 55 -4.35 6.10 -38.65
C LEU A 55 -3.27 5.28 -39.36
N ALA A 56 -3.30 5.21 -40.69
CA ALA A 56 -2.26 4.56 -41.47
C ALA A 56 -0.89 5.25 -41.29
N ALA A 57 -0.86 6.59 -41.25
CA ALA A 57 0.35 7.34 -40.99
C ALA A 57 0.90 7.11 -39.57
N LEU A 58 0.02 7.01 -38.56
CA LEU A 58 0.39 6.73 -37.17
C LEU A 58 0.94 5.31 -36.97
N ALA A 59 0.48 4.33 -37.76
CA ALA A 59 1.04 2.98 -37.74
C ALA A 59 2.52 2.96 -38.14
N ASN A 60 2.92 3.84 -39.07
CA ASN A 60 4.30 3.99 -39.50
C ASN A 60 5.11 4.99 -38.65
N ASN A 61 4.43 5.90 -37.95
CA ASN A 61 5.05 6.98 -37.16
C ASN A 61 4.46 6.99 -35.75
N THR A 62 4.85 6.00 -34.95
CA THR A 62 4.30 5.85 -33.59
C THR A 62 4.59 7.07 -32.73
N ILE A 63 3.59 7.56 -32.01
CA ILE A 63 3.75 8.63 -31.03
C ILE A 63 4.39 8.06 -29.77
N ARG A 64 5.47 8.70 -29.30
CA ARG A 64 6.11 8.41 -28.01
C ARG A 64 6.14 9.66 -27.16
N PHE A 65 5.67 9.54 -25.91
CA PHE A 65 5.63 10.62 -24.94
C PHE A 65 6.60 10.32 -23.79
N ILE A 66 7.47 11.26 -23.45
CA ILE A 66 8.31 11.19 -22.25
C ILE A 66 7.58 11.91 -21.13
N ALA A 67 7.12 11.15 -20.13
CA ALA A 67 6.26 11.61 -19.04
C ALA A 67 7.01 12.29 -17.87
N ASP A 68 8.18 12.88 -18.13
CA ASP A 68 8.93 13.66 -17.15
C ASP A 68 8.25 15.03 -16.95
N PRO A 69 7.78 15.36 -15.74
CA PRO A 69 7.11 16.64 -15.49
C PRO A 69 8.05 17.85 -15.56
N LYS A 70 9.38 17.67 -15.47
CA LYS A 70 10.36 18.76 -15.65
C LYS A 70 10.63 19.04 -17.13
N ASN A 71 10.70 18.00 -17.95
CA ASN A 71 11.01 18.12 -19.36
C ASN A 71 10.18 17.13 -20.22
N PRO A 72 8.87 17.37 -20.37
CA PRO A 72 8.02 16.49 -21.15
C PRO A 72 8.35 16.62 -22.64
N LYS A 73 8.53 15.49 -23.31
CA LYS A 73 8.85 15.44 -24.74
C LYS A 73 7.88 14.59 -25.53
N VAL A 74 7.66 14.98 -26.78
CA VAL A 74 6.78 14.26 -27.70
C VAL A 74 7.53 13.96 -28.98
N PHE A 75 7.49 12.70 -29.38
CA PHE A 75 8.10 12.21 -30.61
C PHE A 75 7.04 11.62 -31.53
N VAL A 76 7.23 11.80 -32.83
CA VAL A 76 6.45 11.14 -33.89
C VAL A 76 7.45 10.36 -34.74
N GLY A 77 7.45 9.04 -34.61
CA GLY A 77 8.58 8.21 -35.06
C GLY A 77 9.86 8.61 -34.31
N ASP A 78 10.92 8.94 -35.05
CA ASP A 78 12.21 9.37 -34.49
C ASP A 78 12.35 10.89 -34.34
N VAL A 79 11.35 11.68 -34.75
CA VAL A 79 11.43 13.15 -34.72
C VAL A 79 10.90 13.69 -33.40
N ASP A 80 11.72 14.48 -32.69
CA ASP A 80 11.28 15.28 -31.53
C ASP A 80 10.43 16.46 -32.04
N VAL A 81 9.12 16.41 -31.81
CA VAL A 81 8.15 17.42 -32.27
C VAL A 81 7.72 18.35 -31.15
N THR A 82 8.37 18.29 -29.98
CA THR A 82 7.93 18.97 -28.75
C THR A 82 7.68 20.46 -28.95
N THR A 83 8.49 21.16 -29.74
CA THR A 83 8.31 22.58 -30.05
C THR A 83 7.29 22.80 -31.17
N ASP A 84 7.36 22.03 -32.24
CA ASP A 84 6.56 22.23 -33.46
C ASP A 84 5.07 22.03 -33.24
N ILE A 85 4.71 21.10 -32.34
CA ILE A 85 3.30 20.84 -31.97
C ILE A 85 2.64 22.05 -31.30
N ARG A 86 3.41 23.05 -30.85
CA ARG A 86 2.89 24.27 -30.20
C ARG A 86 2.72 25.45 -31.17
N SER A 87 3.00 25.25 -32.46
CA SER A 87 2.77 26.27 -33.47
C SER A 87 1.29 26.63 -33.62
N GLU A 88 1.02 27.84 -34.08
CA GLU A 88 -0.34 28.35 -34.30
C GLU A 88 -1.13 27.46 -35.28
N LYS A 89 -0.52 27.10 -36.41
CA LYS A 89 -1.10 26.21 -37.43
C LYS A 89 -1.56 24.86 -36.86
N VAL A 90 -0.72 24.24 -36.02
CA VAL A 90 -1.08 22.98 -35.38
C VAL A 90 -2.23 23.20 -34.40
N THR A 91 -2.14 24.25 -33.59
CA THR A 91 -3.15 24.59 -32.56
C THR A 91 -4.53 24.81 -33.17
N GLU A 92 -4.63 25.47 -34.32
CA GLU A 92 -5.89 25.69 -35.05
C GLU A 92 -6.49 24.39 -35.60
N SER A 93 -5.65 23.40 -35.92
CA SER A 93 -6.08 22.13 -36.51
C SER A 93 -6.51 21.08 -35.47
N VAL A 94 -6.17 21.27 -34.18
CA VAL A 94 -6.43 20.27 -33.12
C VAL A 94 -7.91 19.98 -32.95
N SER A 95 -8.78 20.99 -33.00
CA SER A 95 -10.21 20.82 -32.73
C SER A 95 -10.84 19.85 -33.74
N VAL A 96 -10.47 19.97 -35.02
CA VAL A 96 -10.92 19.07 -36.10
C VAL A 96 -10.45 17.64 -35.84
N ILE A 97 -9.16 17.45 -35.54
CA ILE A 97 -8.57 16.13 -35.28
C ILE A 97 -9.19 15.48 -34.03
N SER A 98 -9.38 16.26 -32.96
CA SER A 98 -9.92 15.78 -31.70
C SER A 98 -11.40 15.41 -31.75
N ALA A 99 -12.11 15.80 -32.82
CA ALA A 99 -13.51 15.47 -33.07
C ALA A 99 -13.67 14.13 -33.83
N LEU A 100 -12.61 13.57 -34.42
CA LEU A 100 -12.64 12.30 -35.16
C LEU A 100 -12.69 11.10 -34.19
N PRO A 101 -13.79 10.32 -34.14
CA PRO A 101 -13.94 9.23 -33.17
C PRO A 101 -12.85 8.16 -33.23
N GLU A 102 -12.39 7.82 -34.43
CA GLU A 102 -11.40 6.77 -34.66
C GLU A 102 -10.01 7.18 -34.13
N ILE A 103 -9.65 8.46 -34.30
CA ILE A 103 -8.42 9.03 -33.75
C ILE A 103 -8.49 9.06 -32.23
N ARG A 104 -9.63 9.46 -31.66
CA ARG A 104 -9.84 9.45 -30.21
C ARG A 104 -9.68 8.05 -29.63
N ALA A 105 -10.28 7.03 -30.27
CA ALA A 105 -10.17 5.64 -29.84
C ALA A 105 -8.71 5.15 -29.84
N SER A 106 -7.95 5.48 -30.89
CA SER A 106 -6.52 5.14 -30.99
C SER A 106 -5.68 5.83 -29.91
N LEU A 107 -5.86 7.14 -29.70
CA LEU A 107 -5.13 7.88 -28.67
C LEU A 107 -5.53 7.48 -27.25
N LEU A 108 -6.77 7.07 -27.01
CA LEU A 108 -7.22 6.58 -25.70
C LEU A 108 -6.42 5.35 -25.27
N VAL A 109 -6.12 4.44 -26.18
CA VAL A 109 -5.26 3.27 -25.91
C VAL A 109 -3.87 3.73 -25.48
N LEU A 110 -3.26 4.68 -26.20
CA LEU A 110 -1.96 5.23 -25.86
C LEU A 110 -1.96 5.95 -24.50
N GLN A 111 -2.98 6.77 -24.24
CA GLN A 111 -3.13 7.51 -22.98
C GLN A 111 -3.24 6.56 -21.79
N ARG A 112 -4.11 5.55 -21.87
CA ARG A 112 -4.27 4.55 -20.81
C ARG A 112 -3.00 3.72 -20.60
N ARG A 113 -2.29 3.37 -21.68
CA ARG A 113 -0.98 2.72 -21.55
C ARG A 113 0.01 3.60 -20.79
N LEU A 114 0.17 4.87 -21.17
CA LEU A 114 1.07 5.81 -20.50
C LEU A 114 0.71 6.02 -19.02
N ILE A 115 -0.58 6.00 -18.69
CA ILE A 115 -1.06 6.03 -17.31
C ILE A 115 -0.63 4.77 -16.57
N ASN A 116 -0.89 3.59 -17.14
CA ASN A 116 -0.59 2.29 -16.52
C ASN A 116 0.91 2.01 -16.37
N ASP A 117 1.75 2.57 -17.25
CA ASP A 117 3.20 2.42 -17.22
C ASP A 117 3.87 3.25 -16.10
N ALA A 118 3.14 4.13 -15.40
CA ALA A 118 3.70 4.95 -14.33
C ALA A 118 3.93 4.13 -13.04
N GLU A 119 5.15 4.15 -12.49
CA GLU A 119 5.50 3.29 -11.34
C GLU A 119 4.89 3.77 -10.01
N ARG A 120 4.92 5.09 -9.75
CA ARG A 120 4.50 5.69 -8.47
C ARG A 120 3.11 6.32 -8.56
N GLY A 121 2.98 7.29 -9.45
CA GLY A 121 1.73 8.00 -9.74
C GLY A 121 1.87 8.86 -10.98
N ILE A 122 0.76 9.39 -11.48
CA ILE A 122 0.72 10.24 -12.66
C ILE A 122 -0.34 11.33 -12.54
N VAL A 123 0.02 12.55 -12.95
CA VAL A 123 -0.93 13.65 -13.13
C VAL A 123 -1.24 13.78 -14.61
N VAL A 124 -2.50 13.64 -14.96
CA VAL A 124 -2.98 13.63 -16.35
C VAL A 124 -3.87 14.84 -16.56
N GLU A 125 -3.53 15.66 -17.55
CA GLU A 125 -4.33 16.83 -17.88
C GLU A 125 -5.02 16.74 -19.24
N GLY A 126 -6.18 17.40 -19.34
CA GLY A 126 -6.94 17.45 -20.58
C GLY A 126 -8.28 18.18 -20.45
N ARG A 127 -9.27 17.63 -21.15
CA ARG A 127 -10.65 18.16 -21.22
C ARG A 127 -11.70 17.14 -20.80
N ASP A 128 -11.38 15.86 -20.90
CA ASP A 128 -12.25 14.71 -20.65
C ASP A 128 -11.51 13.58 -19.92
N ILE A 129 -10.53 13.94 -19.09
CA ILE A 129 -9.71 12.98 -18.36
C ILE A 129 -10.56 12.23 -17.34
N GLY A 130 -11.22 12.93 -16.44
CA GLY A 130 -12.02 12.35 -15.37
C GLY A 130 -13.33 11.71 -15.83
N THR A 131 -13.74 11.94 -17.09
CA THR A 131 -14.96 11.37 -17.68
C THR A 131 -14.68 10.20 -18.63
N VAL A 132 -13.56 10.21 -19.38
CA VAL A 132 -13.29 9.23 -20.44
C VAL A 132 -11.94 8.54 -20.27
N VAL A 133 -10.87 9.30 -20.07
CA VAL A 133 -9.50 8.75 -20.09
C VAL A 133 -9.20 7.94 -18.83
N ALA A 134 -9.46 8.53 -17.67
CA ALA A 134 -9.26 7.99 -16.33
C ALA A 134 -10.52 8.21 -15.45
N PRO A 135 -11.65 7.55 -15.78
CA PRO A 135 -12.89 7.69 -15.02
C PRO A 135 -12.81 7.10 -13.61
N ASP A 136 -11.79 6.29 -13.29
CA ASP A 136 -11.59 5.73 -11.96
C ASP A 136 -10.45 6.42 -11.20
N ALA A 137 -10.00 7.59 -11.67
CA ALA A 137 -8.96 8.36 -11.01
C ALA A 137 -9.37 8.70 -9.56
N PRO A 138 -8.58 8.34 -8.53
CA PRO A 138 -8.90 8.60 -7.13
C PRO A 138 -9.08 10.09 -6.79
N LEU A 139 -8.49 10.98 -7.60
CA LEU A 139 -8.74 12.42 -7.54
C LEU A 139 -8.98 12.96 -8.95
N LYS A 140 -10.17 13.55 -9.13
CA LYS A 140 -10.55 14.30 -10.33
C LYS A 140 -10.77 15.75 -9.96
N ILE A 141 -10.16 16.63 -10.71
CA ILE A 141 -10.21 18.07 -10.52
C ILE A 141 -10.74 18.69 -11.81
N TYR A 142 -11.69 19.58 -11.67
CA TYR A 142 -12.10 20.49 -12.73
C TYR A 142 -11.61 21.88 -12.37
N LEU A 143 -10.57 22.34 -13.05
CA LEU A 143 -9.96 23.64 -12.85
C LEU A 143 -10.68 24.67 -13.73
N GLN A 144 -11.29 25.67 -13.12
CA GLN A 144 -12.05 26.71 -13.79
C GLN A 144 -11.46 28.08 -13.47
N ALA A 145 -11.48 28.98 -14.44
CA ALA A 145 -11.21 30.40 -14.21
C ALA A 145 -12.10 31.21 -15.16
N ASP A 146 -12.47 32.42 -14.74
CA ASP A 146 -13.20 33.33 -15.59
C ASP A 146 -12.44 33.65 -16.89
N ILE A 147 -13.15 34.14 -17.91
CA ILE A 147 -12.52 34.37 -19.21
C ILE A 147 -11.52 35.53 -19.19
N ALA A 148 -11.74 36.52 -18.33
CA ALA A 148 -10.88 37.69 -18.19
C ALA A 148 -9.51 37.31 -17.61
N ALA A 149 -9.46 36.54 -16.52
CA ALA A 149 -8.23 36.05 -15.91
C ALA A 149 -7.48 35.11 -16.86
N ARG A 150 -8.19 34.22 -17.57
CA ARG A 150 -7.58 33.34 -18.58
C ARG A 150 -6.97 34.12 -19.75
N ALA A 151 -7.68 35.13 -20.25
CA ALA A 151 -7.19 35.98 -21.32
C ALA A 151 -5.98 36.83 -20.89
N ALA A 152 -5.99 37.37 -19.66
CA ALA A 152 -4.88 38.14 -19.10
C ALA A 152 -3.60 37.28 -18.90
N ARG A 153 -3.75 36.07 -18.34
CA ARG A 153 -2.63 35.12 -18.20
C ARG A 153 -2.04 34.76 -19.56
N ARG A 154 -2.91 34.39 -20.50
CA ARG A 154 -2.47 33.95 -21.81
C ARG A 154 -1.86 35.10 -22.63
N SER A 155 -2.44 36.30 -22.56
CA SER A 155 -1.87 37.52 -23.14
C SER A 155 -0.44 37.77 -22.69
N SER A 156 -0.16 37.60 -21.39
CA SER A 156 1.19 37.72 -20.82
C SER A 156 2.16 36.65 -21.34
N GLU A 157 1.70 35.40 -21.53
CA GLU A 157 2.53 34.30 -22.02
C GLU A 157 2.98 34.47 -23.48
N ILE A 158 2.10 34.97 -24.36
CA ILE A 158 2.35 35.07 -25.81
C ILE A 158 2.57 36.51 -26.29
N ALA A 159 2.63 37.48 -25.36
CA ALA A 159 2.75 38.91 -25.65
C ALA A 159 1.74 39.44 -26.70
N ALA A 160 0.49 39.02 -26.59
CA ALA A 160 -0.60 39.39 -27.50
C ALA A 160 -1.70 40.20 -26.79
N PRO A 161 -2.51 41.02 -27.48
CA PRO A 161 -3.59 41.79 -26.84
C PRO A 161 -4.65 40.92 -26.15
N VAL A 162 -5.08 41.31 -24.94
CA VAL A 162 -6.07 40.55 -24.14
C VAL A 162 -7.38 40.32 -24.90
N ALA A 163 -7.84 41.31 -25.67
CA ALA A 163 -9.10 41.23 -26.43
C ALA A 163 -9.08 40.10 -27.49
N SER A 164 -8.03 40.02 -28.30
CA SER A 164 -7.93 38.98 -29.34
C SER A 164 -7.78 37.57 -28.76
N VAL A 165 -7.09 37.47 -27.60
CA VAL A 165 -6.95 36.21 -26.86
C VAL A 165 -8.29 35.78 -26.24
N SER A 166 -9.06 36.72 -25.69
CA SER A 166 -10.38 36.46 -25.11
C SER A 166 -11.36 35.93 -26.15
N ASP A 167 -11.41 36.54 -27.34
CA ASP A 167 -12.29 36.09 -28.43
C ASP A 167 -11.92 34.67 -28.91
N SER A 168 -10.62 34.40 -29.05
CA SER A 168 -10.12 33.07 -29.42
C SER A 168 -10.44 32.00 -28.38
N LEU A 169 -10.29 32.31 -27.09
CA LEU A 169 -10.63 31.40 -25.99
C LEU A 169 -12.14 31.11 -25.94
N SER A 170 -12.97 32.15 -26.12
CA SER A 170 -14.44 32.03 -26.11
C SER A 170 -14.93 31.08 -27.19
N GLN A 171 -14.49 31.30 -28.44
CA GLN A 171 -14.87 30.44 -29.57
C GLN A 171 -14.43 28.99 -29.37
N ARG A 172 -13.24 28.77 -28.80
CA ARG A 172 -12.74 27.42 -28.53
C ARG A 172 -13.55 26.72 -27.45
N ASP A 173 -13.85 27.40 -26.35
CA ASP A 173 -14.65 26.83 -25.26
C ASP A 173 -16.07 26.46 -25.74
N GLU A 174 -16.67 27.27 -26.62
CA GLU A 174 -17.97 26.97 -27.24
C GLU A 174 -17.89 25.71 -28.13
N ILE A 175 -16.88 25.61 -29.00
CA ILE A 175 -16.66 24.41 -29.84
C ILE A 175 -16.42 23.16 -28.97
N ASP A 176 -15.59 23.27 -27.93
CA ASP A 176 -15.20 22.15 -27.08
C ASP A 176 -16.35 21.67 -26.18
N SER A 177 -17.23 22.57 -25.74
CA SER A 177 -18.37 22.22 -24.88
C SER A 177 -19.58 21.70 -25.66
N THR A 178 -19.74 22.08 -26.93
CA THR A 178 -20.91 21.71 -27.76
C THR A 178 -20.67 20.51 -28.69
N ARG A 179 -19.46 19.95 -28.73
CA ARG A 179 -19.15 18.80 -29.61
C ARG A 179 -19.93 17.54 -29.23
N ALA A 180 -20.37 16.80 -30.25
CA ALA A 180 -21.17 15.58 -30.09
C ALA A 180 -20.40 14.43 -29.40
N VAL A 181 -19.07 14.41 -29.48
CA VAL A 181 -18.22 13.34 -28.92
C VAL A 181 -17.32 13.91 -27.82
N SER A 182 -17.49 13.40 -26.60
CA SER A 182 -16.73 13.76 -25.40
C SER A 182 -16.65 15.28 -25.14
N PRO A 183 -17.78 16.01 -25.00
CA PRO A 183 -17.76 17.45 -24.73
C PRO A 183 -16.94 17.80 -23.49
N LEU A 184 -16.42 19.02 -23.42
CA LEU A 184 -15.84 19.57 -22.19
C LEU A 184 -16.90 19.54 -21.10
N ALA A 185 -16.79 18.56 -20.21
CA ALA A 185 -17.76 18.30 -19.17
C ALA A 185 -17.04 17.93 -17.87
N LYS A 186 -17.48 18.55 -16.78
CA LYS A 186 -17.04 18.20 -15.44
C LYS A 186 -17.55 16.79 -15.09
N ALA A 187 -16.66 15.89 -14.68
CA ALA A 187 -17.07 14.59 -14.12
C ALA A 187 -17.90 14.78 -12.85
N SER A 188 -18.89 13.92 -12.62
CA SER A 188 -19.85 14.08 -11.51
C SER A 188 -19.20 14.12 -10.13
N ASP A 189 -18.09 13.41 -9.96
CA ASP A 189 -17.29 13.30 -8.74
C ASP A 189 -16.03 14.20 -8.74
N ALA A 190 -15.86 15.05 -9.76
CA ALA A 190 -14.75 15.98 -9.81
C ALA A 190 -14.91 17.14 -8.82
N VAL A 191 -13.83 17.47 -8.12
CA VAL A 191 -13.74 18.66 -7.28
C VAL A 191 -13.54 19.88 -8.17
N LEU A 192 -14.39 20.90 -8.02
CA LEU A 192 -14.22 22.18 -8.71
C LEU A 192 -13.18 23.01 -7.96
N ILE A 193 -12.15 23.48 -8.66
CA ILE A 193 -11.21 24.49 -8.16
C ILE A 193 -11.38 25.72 -9.03
N ASP A 194 -11.85 26.82 -8.44
CA ASP A 194 -11.90 28.12 -9.09
C ASP A 194 -10.55 28.82 -8.89
N SER A 195 -9.77 28.92 -9.96
CA SER A 195 -8.48 29.60 -10.00
C SER A 195 -8.57 31.02 -10.53
N THR A 196 -9.75 31.67 -10.51
CA THR A 196 -9.90 33.06 -10.98
C THR A 196 -9.01 34.02 -10.18
N GLU A 197 -9.10 33.96 -8.85
CA GLU A 197 -8.33 34.83 -7.93
C GLU A 197 -7.10 34.15 -7.32
N LEU A 198 -6.86 32.87 -7.65
CA LEU A 198 -5.71 32.12 -7.14
C LEU A 198 -4.50 32.30 -8.06
N ASP A 199 -3.34 32.45 -7.46
CA ASP A 199 -2.08 32.27 -8.19
C ASP A 199 -1.75 30.79 -8.41
N LEU A 200 -0.63 30.52 -9.08
CA LEU A 200 -0.24 29.15 -9.41
C LEU A 200 0.15 28.35 -8.17
N GLU A 201 0.82 28.96 -7.19
CA GLU A 201 1.27 28.30 -5.97
C GLU A 201 0.07 27.95 -5.08
N GLU A 202 -0.86 28.90 -4.89
CA GLU A 202 -2.12 28.70 -4.18
C GLU A 202 -2.97 27.60 -4.84
N THR A 203 -3.04 27.59 -6.17
CA THR A 203 -3.75 26.53 -6.91
C THR A 203 -3.11 25.16 -6.67
N VAL A 204 -1.77 25.07 -6.67
CA VAL A 204 -1.04 23.82 -6.40
C VAL A 204 -1.26 23.36 -4.96
N GLU A 205 -1.20 24.27 -3.97
CA GLU A 205 -1.49 23.95 -2.58
C GLU A 205 -2.90 23.43 -2.39
N ARG A 206 -3.90 24.03 -3.07
CA ARG A 206 -5.28 23.52 -3.01
C ARG A 206 -5.41 22.10 -3.53
N VAL A 207 -4.71 21.76 -4.62
CA VAL A 207 -4.64 20.36 -5.11
C VAL A 207 -3.93 19.46 -4.10
N TRP A 208 -2.87 19.96 -3.47
CA TRP A 208 -2.08 19.24 -2.50
C TRP A 208 -2.86 18.90 -1.22
N GLU A 209 -3.68 19.83 -0.73
CA GLU A 209 -4.61 19.61 0.38
C GLU A 209 -5.58 18.48 0.08
N LEU A 210 -6.18 18.47 -1.12
CA LEU A 210 -7.10 17.39 -1.53
C LEU A 210 -6.40 16.02 -1.58
N LEU A 211 -5.13 15.99 -2.02
CA LEU A 211 -4.33 14.76 -2.01
C LEU A 211 -4.07 14.28 -0.57
N LYS A 212 -3.81 15.19 0.37
CA LYS A 212 -3.65 14.86 1.80
C LYS A 212 -4.95 14.39 2.43
N GLU A 213 -6.05 15.13 2.24
CA GLU A 213 -7.39 14.81 2.76
C GLU A 213 -7.84 13.42 2.32
N ARG A 214 -7.58 13.05 1.06
CA ARG A 214 -7.91 11.73 0.51
C ARG A 214 -6.88 10.65 0.81
N SER A 215 -5.80 10.96 1.55
CA SER A 215 -4.69 10.04 1.80
C SER A 215 -4.17 9.39 0.51
N LEU A 216 -3.91 10.21 -0.51
CA LEU A 216 -3.40 9.77 -1.81
C LEU A 216 -1.88 9.98 -1.96
N LEU A 217 -1.21 10.43 -0.91
CA LEU A 217 0.24 10.57 -0.87
C LEU A 217 0.84 9.35 -0.16
N GLY A 218 1.82 8.71 -0.78
CA GLY A 218 2.54 7.60 -0.17
C GLY A 218 3.35 8.05 1.04
N LEU A 219 3.46 7.18 2.06
CA LEU A 219 4.30 7.47 3.22
C LEU A 219 5.78 7.21 2.88
N PRO A 220 6.70 8.12 3.26
CA PRO A 220 8.14 7.88 3.16
C PRO A 220 8.56 6.62 3.93
N ILE A 221 9.47 5.82 3.37
CA ILE A 221 10.03 4.65 4.05
C ILE A 221 11.47 4.94 4.48
N VAL A 222 11.78 4.71 5.76
CA VAL A 222 13.12 4.78 6.34
C VAL A 222 13.57 3.36 6.68
N ALA A 223 14.58 2.85 5.99
CA ALA A 223 15.17 1.55 6.34
C ALA A 223 16.28 1.71 7.37
N ILE A 224 16.16 1.00 8.50
CA ILE A 224 17.18 0.96 9.53
C ILE A 224 18.04 -0.28 9.32
N LEU A 225 19.31 -0.04 8.95
CA LEU A 225 20.32 -1.00 8.57
C LEU A 225 21.44 -1.03 9.60
N GLY A 226 22.15 -2.15 9.72
CA GLY A 226 23.29 -2.28 10.64
C GLY A 226 23.51 -3.72 11.10
N ARG A 227 24.71 -4.01 11.62
CA ARG A 227 25.05 -5.33 12.18
C ARG A 227 24.12 -5.73 13.34
N PRO A 228 24.06 -7.02 13.70
CA PRO A 228 23.42 -7.46 14.95
C PRO A 228 23.96 -6.68 16.17
N ASN A 229 23.13 -6.50 17.20
CA ASN A 229 23.51 -5.93 18.51
C ASN A 229 23.98 -4.45 18.56
N VAL A 230 23.96 -3.72 17.43
CA VAL A 230 24.22 -2.26 17.39
C VAL A 230 23.08 -1.41 17.98
N GLY A 231 21.96 -2.04 18.37
CA GLY A 231 20.83 -1.38 19.02
C GLY A 231 19.73 -0.84 18.09
N LYS A 232 19.60 -1.37 16.86
CA LYS A 232 18.53 -1.02 15.90
C LYS A 232 17.13 -1.12 16.51
N SER A 233 16.78 -2.25 17.12
CA SER A 233 15.45 -2.47 17.71
C SER A 233 15.19 -1.54 18.90
N THR A 234 16.21 -1.18 19.68
CA THR A 234 16.10 -0.17 20.73
C THR A 234 15.80 1.20 20.16
N LEU A 235 16.46 1.57 19.05
CA LEU A 235 16.24 2.84 18.36
C LEU A 235 14.84 2.91 17.72
N ILE A 236 14.39 1.84 17.07
CA ILE A 236 13.04 1.72 16.51
C ILE A 236 11.98 1.91 17.59
N ASN A 237 12.12 1.22 18.72
CA ASN A 237 11.23 1.36 19.87
C ASN A 237 11.18 2.80 20.40
N ARG A 238 12.33 3.49 20.38
CA ARG A 238 12.42 4.88 20.80
C ARG A 238 11.63 5.78 19.85
N PHE A 239 11.74 5.57 18.54
CA PHE A 239 11.06 6.37 17.52
C PHE A 239 9.54 6.20 17.55
N ILE A 240 9.05 4.97 17.73
CA ILE A 240 7.60 4.68 17.76
C ILE A 240 6.89 5.31 18.98
N GLY A 241 7.64 5.72 20.02
CA GLY A 241 7.09 6.34 21.24
C GLY A 241 6.18 5.43 22.08
N ARG A 242 5.96 4.19 21.62
CA ARG A 242 5.23 3.11 22.30
C ARG A 242 6.06 1.83 22.16
N ARG A 243 6.15 1.03 23.23
CA ARG A 243 6.88 -0.25 23.28
C ARG A 243 6.20 -1.32 22.41
N GLU A 244 6.18 -1.17 21.08
CA GLU A 244 5.62 -2.15 20.15
C GLU A 244 6.69 -3.02 19.44
N ALA A 245 7.98 -2.63 19.44
CA ALA A 245 9.04 -3.57 19.05
C ALA A 245 9.50 -4.39 20.27
N ILE A 246 9.06 -5.64 20.34
CA ILE A 246 9.62 -6.58 21.31
C ILE A 246 11.08 -6.85 20.89
N VAL A 247 12.04 -6.41 21.71
CA VAL A 247 13.39 -6.98 21.70
C VAL A 247 13.26 -8.40 22.25
N GLU A 248 13.22 -9.38 21.36
CA GLU A 248 13.37 -10.80 21.68
C GLU A 248 14.77 -11.24 21.22
N ASP A 249 15.70 -11.35 22.18
CA ASP A 249 17.08 -11.83 21.96
C ASP A 249 17.13 -13.37 21.85
N THR A 250 16.21 -13.99 21.11
CA THR A 250 16.24 -15.46 20.90
C THR A 250 16.54 -15.77 19.43
N PRO A 251 17.74 -16.27 19.09
CA PRO A 251 18.06 -16.71 17.73
C PRO A 251 17.17 -17.90 17.35
N GLY A 252 16.43 -17.80 16.23
CA GLY A 252 15.78 -18.97 15.61
C GLY A 252 14.26 -18.94 15.37
N VAL A 253 13.60 -17.78 15.34
CA VAL A 253 12.18 -17.67 14.93
C VAL A 253 12.06 -16.69 13.77
N THR A 254 11.19 -17.01 12.81
CA THR A 254 11.17 -16.51 11.43
C THR A 254 11.23 -14.99 11.28
N ARG A 255 12.20 -14.54 10.49
CA ARG A 255 12.43 -13.15 10.06
C ARG A 255 11.38 -12.71 9.06
N ASP A 256 10.24 -12.24 9.55
CA ASP A 256 9.32 -11.44 8.74
C ASP A 256 9.69 -9.95 8.88
N ARG A 257 9.72 -9.25 7.75
CA ARG A 257 10.05 -7.82 7.67
C ARG A 257 8.98 -7.02 8.42
N VAL A 258 9.35 -6.37 9.52
CA VAL A 258 8.41 -5.57 10.30
C VAL A 258 8.52 -4.10 9.90
N GLN A 259 7.42 -3.56 9.38
CA GLN A 259 7.23 -2.15 9.10
C GLN A 259 6.45 -1.51 10.25
N TYR A 260 6.90 -0.36 10.71
CA TYR A 260 6.25 0.39 11.79
C TYR A 260 5.89 1.79 11.31
N GLU A 261 4.65 2.22 11.52
CA GLU A 261 4.27 3.62 11.29
C GLU A 261 4.81 4.49 12.43
N CYS A 262 5.45 5.59 12.07
CA CYS A 262 6.04 6.56 12.98
C CYS A 262 5.53 7.95 12.65
N GLU A 263 5.32 8.77 13.67
CA GLU A 263 4.95 10.18 13.52
C GLU A 263 5.93 11.06 14.31
N TRP A 264 6.53 12.05 13.65
CA TRP A 264 7.39 13.04 14.28
C TRP A 264 7.16 14.42 13.68
N GLY A 265 6.95 15.44 14.51
CA GLY A 265 6.71 16.82 14.04
C GLY A 265 5.51 16.95 13.08
N GLY A 266 4.49 16.09 13.22
CA GLY A 266 3.32 16.03 12.32
C GLY A 266 3.58 15.36 10.96
N ARG A 267 4.80 14.83 10.73
CA ARG A 267 5.14 14.01 9.56
C ARG A 267 5.02 12.53 9.91
N ARG A 268 4.22 11.81 9.13
CA ARG A 268 4.08 10.35 9.20
C ARG A 268 5.00 9.67 8.18
N PHE A 269 5.60 8.57 8.59
CA PHE A 269 6.51 7.77 7.75
C PHE A 269 6.58 6.32 8.28
N ILE A 270 7.09 5.42 7.46
CA ILE A 270 7.28 4.01 7.80
C ILE A 270 8.74 3.78 8.16
N ILE A 271 9.00 3.12 9.29
CA ILE A 271 10.31 2.58 9.64
C ILE A 271 10.32 1.10 9.29
N MET A 272 11.29 0.68 8.49
CA MET A 272 11.49 -0.72 8.10
C MET A 272 12.67 -1.31 8.88
N ASP A 273 12.40 -2.33 9.69
CA ASP A 273 13.46 -3.14 10.32
C ASP A 273 13.96 -4.20 9.34
N THR A 274 15.25 -4.13 9.03
CA THR A 274 15.88 -5.04 8.07
C THR A 274 16.41 -6.32 8.70
N GLY A 275 16.28 -6.46 10.02
CA GLY A 275 16.99 -7.48 10.80
C GLY A 275 18.50 -7.24 10.78
N GLY A 276 19.24 -7.76 11.75
CA GLY A 276 20.71 -7.81 11.62
C GLY A 276 21.08 -8.66 10.41
N TRP A 277 21.93 -8.15 9.51
CA TRP A 277 22.50 -8.98 8.46
C TRP A 277 23.41 -10.03 9.10
N GLU A 278 23.31 -11.29 8.66
CA GLU A 278 24.02 -12.42 9.27
C GLU A 278 25.36 -12.66 8.57
N SER A 279 26.45 -12.60 9.35
CA SER A 279 27.74 -13.19 8.99
C SER A 279 27.68 -14.68 9.36
N LYS A 280 27.84 -15.59 8.39
CA LYS A 280 27.89 -17.04 8.71
C LYS A 280 29.25 -17.38 9.33
N PRO A 281 29.33 -18.29 10.33
CA PRO A 281 30.58 -18.61 11.02
C PRO A 281 31.68 -19.26 10.14
N ASP A 282 31.36 -19.73 8.94
CA ASP A 282 32.23 -20.62 8.14
C ASP A 282 33.02 -19.90 7.04
N GLY A 283 33.60 -18.73 7.30
CA GLY A 283 34.66 -18.13 6.46
C GLY A 283 34.34 -17.89 4.97
N ILE A 284 33.09 -18.05 4.54
CA ILE A 284 32.63 -17.89 3.16
C ILE A 284 31.89 -16.55 3.06
N SER A 285 32.43 -15.67 2.20
CA SER A 285 31.89 -14.40 1.72
C SER A 285 30.69 -13.84 2.49
N VAL A 286 30.94 -12.78 3.26
CA VAL A 286 29.91 -11.86 3.76
C VAL A 286 29.13 -11.32 2.54
N GLN A 287 27.93 -11.84 2.32
CA GLN A 287 27.01 -11.33 1.32
C GLN A 287 25.94 -10.51 2.02
N VAL A 288 25.60 -9.35 1.45
CA VAL A 288 24.47 -8.55 1.92
C VAL A 288 23.22 -9.43 1.85
N SER A 289 22.49 -9.54 2.96
CA SER A 289 21.29 -10.36 2.98
C SER A 289 20.27 -9.83 1.95
N ALA A 290 19.52 -10.72 1.30
CA ALA A 290 18.42 -10.35 0.40
C ALA A 290 17.39 -9.41 1.08
N SER A 291 17.28 -9.46 2.41
CA SER A 291 16.47 -8.55 3.20
C SER A 291 17.00 -7.11 3.18
N ALA A 292 18.31 -6.92 3.33
CA ALA A 292 18.95 -5.60 3.29
C ALA A 292 18.95 -5.00 1.88
N GLU A 293 19.21 -5.82 0.84
CA GLU A 293 19.13 -5.34 -0.55
C GLU A 293 17.73 -4.85 -0.92
N LEU A 294 16.68 -5.60 -0.57
CA LEU A 294 15.32 -5.15 -0.87
C LEU A 294 14.94 -3.90 -0.07
N ALA A 295 15.33 -3.83 1.20
CA ALA A 295 15.11 -2.63 2.00
C ALA A 295 15.80 -1.40 1.41
N MET A 296 17.00 -1.57 0.87
CA MET A 296 17.70 -0.51 0.14
C MET A 296 16.97 -0.11 -1.15
N GLN A 297 16.25 -1.02 -1.80
CA GLN A 297 15.45 -0.75 -3.00
C GLN A 297 14.13 -0.04 -2.67
N GLU A 298 13.43 -0.46 -1.61
CA GLU A 298 12.12 0.06 -1.23
C GLU A 298 12.18 1.39 -0.45
N ALA A 299 13.21 1.58 0.38
CA ALA A 299 13.28 2.75 1.24
C ALA A 299 13.52 4.05 0.46
N ASP A 300 12.95 5.15 0.96
CA ASP A 300 13.24 6.50 0.46
C ASP A 300 14.47 7.10 1.15
N VAL A 301 14.71 6.72 2.42
CA VAL A 301 15.89 7.12 3.20
C VAL A 301 16.53 5.89 3.85
N LEU A 302 17.86 5.84 3.85
CA LEU A 302 18.64 4.78 4.46
C LEU A 302 19.30 5.28 5.74
N ALA A 303 19.15 4.53 6.83
CA ALA A 303 19.71 4.86 8.13
C ALA A 303 20.64 3.72 8.57
N PHE A 304 21.95 3.97 8.56
CA PHE A 304 22.96 2.98 8.92
C PHE A 304 23.42 3.15 10.36
N VAL A 305 23.15 2.16 11.20
CA VAL A 305 23.42 2.18 12.65
C VAL A 305 24.69 1.42 12.98
N VAL A 306 25.61 2.10 13.66
CA VAL A 306 26.86 1.55 14.18
C VAL A 306 26.90 1.75 15.70
N ASP A 307 27.55 0.82 16.39
CA ASP A 307 27.83 0.94 17.83
C ASP A 307 29.08 1.81 18.04
N ALA A 308 28.93 2.95 18.73
CA ALA A 308 30.01 3.90 18.99
C ALA A 308 31.16 3.30 19.81
N HIS A 309 30.87 2.38 20.75
CA HIS A 309 31.89 1.77 21.61
C HIS A 309 32.74 0.74 20.87
N VAL A 310 32.14 0.07 19.88
CA VAL A 310 32.83 -0.94 19.06
C VAL A 310 33.56 -0.27 17.88
N GLY A 311 32.98 0.78 17.33
CA GLY A 311 33.46 1.42 16.10
C GLY A 311 33.11 0.61 14.84
N ALA A 312 33.69 1.04 13.72
CA ALA A 312 33.55 0.36 12.44
C ALA A 312 34.36 -0.95 12.42
N LEU A 313 33.75 -2.03 11.94
CA LEU A 313 34.43 -3.31 11.71
C LEU A 313 34.57 -3.61 10.21
N ASP A 314 35.49 -4.51 9.84
CA ASP A 314 35.69 -4.98 8.46
C ASP A 314 34.40 -5.52 7.82
N GLU A 315 33.52 -6.08 8.66
CA GLU A 315 32.19 -6.54 8.29
C GLU A 315 31.28 -5.40 7.78
N ASP A 316 31.40 -4.19 8.34
CA ASP A 316 30.63 -3.02 7.93
C ASP A 316 31.04 -2.51 6.54
N ASP A 317 32.31 -2.68 6.15
CA ASP A 317 32.86 -2.15 4.89
C ASP A 317 32.13 -2.68 3.65
N ILE A 318 31.70 -3.95 3.66
CA ILE A 318 30.99 -4.56 2.53
C ILE A 318 29.62 -3.89 2.35
N LEU A 319 28.88 -3.69 3.43
CA LEU A 319 27.59 -3.03 3.37
C LEU A 319 27.76 -1.54 3.03
N VAL A 320 28.77 -0.87 3.58
CA VAL A 320 29.13 0.52 3.24
C VAL A 320 29.41 0.67 1.74
N GLN A 321 30.12 -0.28 1.12
CA GLN A 321 30.37 -0.27 -0.32
C GLN A 321 29.08 -0.36 -1.14
N GLU A 322 28.12 -1.21 -0.75
CA GLU A 322 26.82 -1.27 -1.42
C GLU A 322 25.99 -0.01 -1.18
N LEU A 323 25.98 0.50 0.05
CA LEU A 323 25.27 1.73 0.43
C LEU A 323 25.75 2.94 -0.38
N ARG A 324 27.06 3.04 -0.65
CA ARG A 324 27.63 4.12 -1.48
C ARG A 324 27.21 4.05 -2.95
N LYS A 325 26.82 2.88 -3.47
CA LYS A 325 26.31 2.74 -4.86
C LYS A 325 24.89 3.26 -4.99
N VAL A 326 24.14 3.33 -3.88
CA VAL A 326 22.75 3.76 -3.87
C VAL A 326 22.66 5.28 -3.86
N LYS A 327 21.91 5.85 -4.80
CA LYS A 327 21.65 7.29 -4.92
C LYS A 327 20.43 7.72 -4.09
N LYS A 328 20.45 7.44 -2.79
CA LYS A 328 19.38 7.81 -1.84
C LYS A 328 19.97 8.54 -0.64
N PRO A 329 19.21 9.41 0.04
CA PRO A 329 19.65 10.04 1.28
C PRO A 329 20.10 8.99 2.30
N MET A 330 21.27 9.23 2.91
CA MET A 330 21.92 8.33 3.86
C MET A 330 22.14 9.05 5.18
N VAL A 331 21.74 8.42 6.28
CA VAL A 331 21.97 8.91 7.64
C VAL A 331 22.85 7.91 8.38
N LEU A 332 24.06 8.31 8.74
CA LEU A 332 24.94 7.53 9.60
C LEU A 332 24.57 7.79 11.06
N ILE A 333 24.30 6.73 11.82
CA ILE A 333 23.86 6.80 13.21
C ILE A 333 24.89 6.08 14.09
N ALA A 334 25.50 6.82 15.00
CA ALA A 334 26.39 6.30 16.02
C ALA A 334 25.59 6.12 17.31
N ASN A 335 25.21 4.87 17.61
CA ASN A 335 24.38 4.53 18.76
C ASN A 335 25.25 4.17 19.99
N LYS A 336 24.63 4.21 21.19
CA LYS A 336 25.26 4.01 22.51
C LYS A 336 26.22 5.12 22.94
N VAL A 337 26.04 6.34 22.42
CA VAL A 337 26.77 7.52 22.85
C VAL A 337 26.12 8.08 24.12
N ASP A 338 26.61 7.66 25.27
CA ASP A 338 26.01 7.97 26.58
C ASP A 338 26.67 9.18 27.27
N SER A 339 27.90 9.53 26.87
CA SER A 339 28.69 10.63 27.42
C SER A 339 29.42 11.44 26.34
N ASP A 340 29.94 12.62 26.71
CA ASP A 340 30.72 13.48 25.81
C ASP A 340 32.06 12.83 25.40
N VAL A 341 32.56 11.88 26.18
CA VAL A 341 33.76 11.08 25.83
C VAL A 341 33.43 10.10 24.71
N ASP A 342 32.30 9.40 24.81
CA ASP A 342 31.83 8.49 23.75
C ASP A 342 31.59 9.25 22.44
N GLU A 343 31.13 10.51 22.54
CA GLU A 343 30.90 11.39 21.40
C GLU A 343 32.21 11.72 20.68
N ALA A 344 33.27 12.03 21.44
CA ALA A 344 34.61 12.27 20.90
C ALA A 344 35.16 11.06 20.13
N ASP A 345 34.98 9.85 20.67
CA ASP A 345 35.44 8.61 20.02
C ASP A 345 34.61 8.27 18.78
N ALA A 346 33.29 8.50 18.83
CA ALA A 346 32.37 8.23 17.75
C ALA A 346 32.62 9.10 16.50
N HIS A 347 33.30 10.25 16.62
CA HIS A 347 33.72 11.05 15.46
C HIS A 347 34.59 10.27 14.47
N ALA A 348 35.31 9.24 14.92
CA ALA A 348 36.11 8.37 14.03
C ALA A 348 35.26 7.68 12.95
N LEU A 349 33.95 7.51 13.16
CA LEU A 349 33.02 6.90 12.22
C LEU A 349 32.82 7.73 10.93
N TRP A 350 33.22 9.00 10.93
CA TRP A 350 33.22 9.82 9.71
C TRP A 350 34.05 9.20 8.58
N ASN A 351 35.08 8.43 8.93
CA ASN A 351 35.94 7.72 7.99
C ASN A 351 35.20 6.67 7.15
N LEU A 352 34.00 6.23 7.57
CA LEU A 352 33.12 5.37 6.77
C LEU A 352 32.60 6.06 5.50
N GLY A 353 32.77 7.37 5.34
CA GLY A 353 32.42 8.09 4.12
C GLY A 353 30.93 8.06 3.78
N LEU A 354 30.07 7.93 4.80
CA LEU A 354 28.61 7.95 4.69
C LEU A 354 27.99 9.29 5.16
N GLY A 355 28.82 10.30 5.42
CA GLY A 355 28.41 11.62 5.93
C GLY A 355 28.72 11.80 7.42
N GLU A 356 28.20 12.90 7.98
CA GLU A 356 28.34 13.22 9.41
C GLU A 356 27.60 12.18 10.28
N PRO A 357 28.28 11.51 11.24
CA PRO A 357 27.63 10.61 12.17
C PRO A 357 26.71 11.39 13.12
N ARG A 358 25.47 10.92 13.26
CA ARG A 358 24.52 11.41 14.25
C ARG A 358 24.63 10.59 15.53
N PHE A 359 25.05 11.25 16.60
CA PHE A 359 25.26 10.61 17.90
C PHE A 359 23.95 10.44 18.66
N VAL A 360 23.66 9.21 19.08
CA VAL A 360 22.46 8.89 19.84
C VAL A 360 22.73 7.87 20.93
N SER A 361 21.98 7.99 22.01
CA SER A 361 21.76 6.89 22.94
C SER A 361 20.32 6.44 22.81
N ALA A 362 20.08 5.35 22.07
CA ALA A 362 18.72 4.80 21.93
C ALA A 362 18.11 4.40 23.28
N LEU A 363 18.95 3.92 24.21
CA LEU A 363 18.53 3.47 25.54
C LEU A 363 18.15 4.63 26.46
N HIS A 364 18.99 5.67 26.52
CA HIS A 364 18.79 6.82 27.42
C HIS A 364 18.06 7.99 26.76
N GLY A 365 17.88 7.94 25.44
CA GLY A 365 17.13 8.92 24.65
C GLY A 365 17.92 10.15 24.21
N ARG A 366 19.22 10.27 24.55
CA ARG A 366 20.10 11.38 24.13
C ARG A 366 20.18 11.43 22.60
N GLY A 367 20.06 12.62 22.01
CA GLY A 367 20.17 12.86 20.56
C GLY A 367 19.04 12.29 19.69
N SER A 368 18.10 11.54 20.26
CA SER A 368 17.04 10.86 19.48
C SER A 368 16.07 11.82 18.79
N GLY A 369 15.77 12.96 19.40
CA GLY A 369 14.93 14.02 18.79
C GLY A 369 15.64 14.71 17.64
N ASP A 370 16.91 15.11 17.83
CA ASP A 370 17.72 15.75 16.78
C ASP A 370 17.93 14.82 15.58
N LEU A 371 18.10 13.51 15.84
CA LEU A 371 18.17 12.50 14.80
C LEU A 371 16.85 12.39 14.02
N LEU A 372 15.70 12.37 14.71
CA LEU A 372 14.39 12.34 14.05
C LEU A 372 14.13 13.60 13.23
N ASP A 373 14.51 14.78 13.74
CA ASP A 373 14.45 16.03 13.00
C ASP A 373 15.29 15.97 11.72
N HIS A 374 16.49 15.39 11.80
CA HIS A 374 17.35 15.22 10.63
C HIS A 374 16.75 14.23 9.63
N ILE A 375 16.28 13.05 10.07
CA ILE A 375 15.62 12.07 9.21
C ILE A 375 14.42 12.70 8.49
N VAL A 376 13.56 13.45 9.21
CA VAL A 376 12.39 14.12 8.62
C VAL A 376 12.77 15.16 7.58
N ARG A 377 13.89 15.87 7.75
CA ARG A 377 14.39 16.83 6.75
C ARG A 377 14.91 16.16 5.48
N GLU A 378 15.51 14.97 5.59
CA GLU A 378 16.06 14.22 4.46
C GLU A 378 14.99 13.41 3.70
N MET A 379 13.84 13.14 4.32
CA MET A 379 12.74 12.39 3.70
C MET A 379 12.01 13.21 2.62
N PRO A 380 11.62 12.59 1.49
CA PRO A 380 10.74 13.24 0.53
C PRO A 380 9.36 13.54 1.13
N GLU A 381 8.62 14.48 0.54
CA GLU A 381 7.24 14.77 0.97
C GLU A 381 6.26 13.62 0.67
N VAL A 382 6.55 12.86 -0.39
CA VAL A 382 5.75 11.72 -0.84
C VAL A 382 6.70 10.54 -0.99
N GLY A 383 6.41 9.46 -0.27
CA GLY A 383 7.21 8.24 -0.29
C GLY A 383 6.77 7.22 -1.31
N GLY A 384 7.56 6.16 -1.41
CA GLY A 384 7.29 5.00 -2.27
C GLY A 384 6.27 4.00 -1.70
N ALA A 385 5.93 4.07 -0.41
CA ALA A 385 4.93 3.19 0.17
C ALA A 385 3.57 3.50 -0.46
N GLN A 386 2.98 2.52 -1.17
CA GLN A 386 1.62 2.68 -1.65
C GLN A 386 0.72 2.95 -0.44
N THR A 387 0.03 4.09 -0.47
CA THR A 387 -1.01 4.36 0.51
C THR A 387 -2.00 3.22 0.46
N GLN A 388 -2.40 2.69 1.61
CA GLN A 388 -3.52 1.75 1.68
C GLN A 388 -4.67 2.44 0.91
N ASP A 389 -5.15 1.81 -0.14
CA ASP A 389 -6.27 2.29 -0.95
C ASP A 389 -7.61 2.33 -0.18
N GLY A 390 -7.54 2.13 1.15
CA GLY A 390 -8.66 2.07 2.07
C GLY A 390 -9.42 0.75 2.03
N TYR A 391 -9.13 -0.14 1.08
CA TYR A 391 -9.89 -1.38 0.93
C TYR A 391 -9.34 -2.48 1.81
N ARG A 392 -10.25 -3.13 2.54
CA ARG A 392 -9.94 -4.28 3.39
C ARG A 392 -9.47 -5.45 2.53
N LYS A 393 -8.39 -6.11 2.93
CA LYS A 393 -7.70 -7.15 2.15
C LYS A 393 -8.11 -8.55 2.60
N ILE A 394 -8.75 -9.28 1.71
CA ILE A 394 -9.34 -10.59 1.98
C ILE A 394 -8.64 -11.67 1.16
N ALA A 395 -8.28 -12.79 1.76
CA ALA A 395 -7.76 -13.96 1.05
C ALA A 395 -8.79 -15.10 1.05
N LEU A 396 -9.06 -15.71 -0.11
CA LEU A 396 -9.90 -16.90 -0.24
C LEU A 396 -9.04 -18.15 -0.28
N ILE A 397 -9.06 -18.95 0.79
CA ILE A 397 -8.14 -20.08 0.99
C ILE A 397 -8.94 -21.35 1.24
N GLY A 398 -8.39 -22.50 0.87
CA GLY A 398 -9.01 -23.81 1.06
C GLY A 398 -8.52 -24.82 0.02
N ARG A 399 -8.90 -26.08 0.18
CA ARG A 399 -8.48 -27.16 -0.73
C ARG A 399 -8.98 -26.98 -2.16
N PRO A 400 -8.39 -27.64 -3.16
CA PRO A 400 -8.96 -27.71 -4.51
C PRO A 400 -10.43 -28.15 -4.49
N ASN A 401 -11.25 -27.63 -5.42
CA ASN A 401 -12.64 -28.04 -5.66
C ASN A 401 -13.69 -27.81 -4.53
N VAL A 402 -13.32 -27.15 -3.42
CA VAL A 402 -14.26 -26.72 -2.37
C VAL A 402 -15.21 -25.58 -2.81
N GLY A 403 -14.98 -25.00 -3.99
CA GLY A 403 -15.84 -23.97 -4.58
C GLY A 403 -15.41 -22.52 -4.34
N LYS A 404 -14.12 -22.26 -4.06
CA LYS A 404 -13.56 -20.90 -3.93
C LYS A 404 -13.85 -20.01 -5.14
N SER A 405 -13.59 -20.48 -6.35
CA SER A 405 -13.81 -19.71 -7.59
C SER A 405 -15.29 -19.47 -7.84
N SER A 406 -16.14 -20.44 -7.52
CA SER A 406 -17.61 -20.27 -7.57
C SER A 406 -18.08 -19.21 -6.57
N LEU A 407 -17.51 -19.19 -5.36
CA LEU A 407 -17.83 -18.18 -4.35
C LEU A 407 -17.36 -16.79 -4.78
N LEU A 408 -16.13 -16.66 -5.28
CA LEU A 408 -15.59 -15.40 -5.83
C LEU A 408 -16.51 -14.85 -6.94
N ASN A 409 -16.88 -15.69 -7.91
CA ASN A 409 -17.78 -15.30 -9.00
C ASN A 409 -19.18 -14.92 -8.51
N ALA A 410 -19.70 -15.65 -7.51
CA ALA A 410 -21.01 -15.37 -6.93
C ALA A 410 -21.03 -14.03 -6.16
N LEU A 411 -19.92 -13.64 -5.53
CA LEU A 411 -19.75 -12.33 -4.88
C LEU A 411 -19.59 -11.21 -5.93
N ALA A 412 -18.78 -11.44 -6.96
CA ALA A 412 -18.55 -10.47 -8.04
C ALA A 412 -19.81 -10.18 -8.89
N GLY A 413 -20.78 -11.11 -8.93
CA GLY A 413 -22.00 -10.98 -9.72
C GLY A 413 -23.11 -10.11 -9.12
N GLU A 414 -22.96 -9.60 -7.88
CA GLU A 414 -24.04 -8.89 -7.17
C GLU A 414 -24.09 -7.37 -7.47
N ASN A 415 -22.97 -6.74 -7.83
CA ASN A 415 -22.91 -5.38 -8.36
C ASN A 415 -21.71 -5.25 -9.31
N ARG A 416 -21.94 -5.32 -10.63
CA ARG A 416 -20.87 -5.05 -11.60
C ARG A 416 -20.54 -3.56 -11.61
N SER A 417 -19.50 -3.16 -10.87
CA SER A 417 -18.42 -2.38 -11.48
C SER A 417 -17.19 -3.27 -11.49
N ILE A 418 -16.98 -3.97 -12.60
CA ILE A 418 -15.68 -4.59 -12.87
C ILE A 418 -14.74 -3.40 -13.08
N VAL A 419 -13.93 -3.06 -12.09
CA VAL A 419 -12.74 -2.24 -12.33
C VAL A 419 -11.75 -3.19 -12.99
N ASP A 420 -11.57 -2.99 -14.30
CA ASP A 420 -10.99 -3.96 -15.22
C ASP A 420 -9.57 -4.43 -14.86
N ASP A 421 -9.31 -5.68 -15.22
CA ASP A 421 -8.01 -6.33 -15.30
C ASP A 421 -7.08 -5.53 -16.23
N VAL A 422 -6.14 -4.75 -15.68
CA VAL A 422 -5.00 -4.27 -16.47
C VAL A 422 -3.96 -5.38 -16.54
N ALA A 423 -4.03 -6.17 -17.61
CA ALA A 423 -2.97 -7.08 -18.01
C ALA A 423 -1.67 -6.30 -18.22
N GLY A 424 -0.75 -6.35 -17.24
CA GLY A 424 0.54 -5.65 -17.38
C GLY A 424 1.41 -5.49 -16.15
N THR A 425 1.00 -5.89 -14.94
CA THR A 425 1.86 -5.71 -13.76
C THR A 425 2.81 -6.90 -13.57
N THR A 426 4.03 -6.79 -14.09
CA THR A 426 5.14 -7.65 -13.68
C THR A 426 5.54 -7.34 -12.23
N ARG A 427 4.92 -8.02 -11.26
CA ARG A 427 5.57 -8.90 -10.26
C ARG A 427 4.70 -9.30 -9.07
N ASP A 428 3.52 -8.72 -8.88
CA ASP A 428 2.61 -9.13 -7.80
C ASP A 428 1.28 -9.68 -8.35
N PRO A 429 0.75 -10.79 -7.81
CA PRO A 429 -0.37 -11.51 -8.41
C PRO A 429 -1.69 -10.70 -8.33
N VAL A 430 -2.43 -10.77 -9.45
CA VAL A 430 -3.80 -10.31 -9.74
C VAL A 430 -4.72 -10.29 -8.52
N ASP A 431 -4.83 -9.14 -7.86
CA ASP A 431 -5.86 -8.87 -6.85
C ASP A 431 -7.13 -8.35 -7.54
N GLU A 432 -8.32 -8.70 -7.05
CA GLU A 432 -9.60 -8.20 -7.58
C GLU A 432 -10.33 -7.33 -6.55
N LEU A 433 -10.95 -6.24 -6.98
CA LEU A 433 -11.85 -5.44 -6.14
C LEU A 433 -13.29 -5.92 -6.34
N ILE A 434 -13.97 -6.29 -5.27
CA ILE A 434 -15.36 -6.77 -5.30
C ILE A 434 -16.21 -5.95 -4.33
N GLU A 435 -17.28 -5.35 -4.84
CA GLU A 435 -18.28 -4.66 -4.04
C GLU A 435 -19.38 -5.64 -3.58
N PHE A 436 -19.51 -5.85 -2.27
CA PHE A 436 -20.62 -6.61 -1.72
C PHE A 436 -20.90 -6.22 -0.26
N GLY A 437 -22.15 -6.40 0.16
CA GLY A 437 -22.61 -6.06 1.50
C GLY A 437 -22.50 -4.58 1.86
N GLY A 438 -22.37 -3.68 0.87
CA GLY A 438 -22.23 -2.22 1.06
C GLY A 438 -20.79 -1.74 1.30
N SER A 439 -19.78 -2.53 0.95
CA SER A 439 -18.36 -2.13 1.01
C SER A 439 -17.60 -2.75 -0.16
N ILE A 440 -16.49 -2.12 -0.55
CA ILE A 440 -15.55 -2.64 -1.56
C ILE A 440 -14.43 -3.36 -0.83
N TRP A 441 -14.16 -4.59 -1.27
CA TRP A 441 -13.17 -5.49 -0.67
C TRP A 441 -12.11 -5.87 -1.69
N ARG A 442 -10.85 -5.91 -1.29
CA ARG A 442 -9.74 -6.35 -2.14
C ARG A 442 -9.46 -7.82 -1.89
N PHE A 443 -9.74 -8.67 -2.88
CA PHE A 443 -9.42 -10.09 -2.84
C PHE A 443 -8.02 -10.34 -3.37
N ILE A 444 -7.16 -10.94 -2.54
CA ILE A 444 -5.75 -11.18 -2.83
C ILE A 444 -5.55 -12.50 -3.60
N ASP A 445 -4.65 -12.51 -4.59
CA ASP A 445 -4.21 -13.68 -5.37
C ASP A 445 -5.36 -14.48 -6.04
N THR A 446 -6.23 -13.76 -6.76
CA THR A 446 -7.41 -14.34 -7.43
C THR A 446 -7.09 -15.09 -8.73
N ALA A 447 -5.96 -14.78 -9.40
CA ALA A 447 -5.53 -15.48 -10.61
C ALA A 447 -5.33 -16.99 -10.41
N GLY A 448 -4.90 -17.41 -9.21
CA GLY A 448 -4.80 -18.81 -8.84
C GLY A 448 -6.16 -19.53 -8.76
N LEU A 449 -7.23 -18.79 -8.44
CA LEU A 449 -8.61 -19.29 -8.39
C LEU A 449 -9.21 -19.44 -9.79
N ARG A 450 -8.90 -18.53 -10.73
CA ARG A 450 -9.40 -18.59 -12.12
C ARG A 450 -8.71 -19.67 -12.96
N LYS A 451 -7.39 -19.83 -12.86
CA LYS A 451 -6.65 -20.86 -13.64
C LYS A 451 -7.06 -22.31 -13.32
N ARG A 452 -7.49 -22.59 -12.09
CA ARG A 452 -7.92 -23.93 -11.65
C ARG A 452 -9.31 -24.35 -12.16
N ALA A 453 -10.08 -23.45 -12.78
CA ALA A 453 -11.30 -23.84 -13.48
C ALA A 453 -11.02 -24.65 -14.76
N ASN A 454 -9.83 -24.49 -15.37
CA ASN A 454 -9.51 -25.06 -16.68
C ASN A 454 -8.32 -26.05 -16.71
N GLN A 455 -7.44 -26.11 -15.71
CA GLN A 455 -6.34 -27.09 -15.67
C GLN A 455 -6.03 -27.55 -14.23
N ALA A 456 -6.21 -28.86 -13.98
CA ALA A 456 -5.93 -29.51 -12.71
C ALA A 456 -4.60 -30.28 -12.76
N SER A 457 -3.47 -29.57 -12.73
CA SER A 457 -2.18 -30.20 -12.42
C SER A 457 -1.14 -29.15 -12.03
N GLY A 458 -1.02 -28.87 -10.74
CA GLY A 458 0.08 -28.09 -10.18
C GLY A 458 0.42 -28.69 -8.82
N THR A 459 1.69 -29.05 -8.63
CA THR A 459 2.23 -29.74 -7.44
C THR A 459 1.86 -29.02 -6.14
N ASP A 460 1.54 -29.79 -5.09
CA ASP A 460 1.09 -29.29 -3.78
C ASP A 460 2.02 -28.21 -3.18
N TYR A 461 3.32 -28.28 -3.48
CA TYR A 461 4.32 -27.31 -3.05
C TYR A 461 4.00 -25.86 -3.45
N TYR A 462 3.55 -25.62 -4.70
CA TYR A 462 3.19 -24.28 -5.16
C TYR A 462 1.86 -23.79 -4.59
N ALA A 463 0.99 -24.68 -4.12
CA ALA A 463 -0.26 -24.29 -3.47
C ALA A 463 -0.01 -23.71 -2.07
N THR A 464 0.93 -24.29 -1.32
CA THR A 464 1.31 -23.83 0.02
C THR A 464 2.01 -22.47 -0.02
N LEU A 465 2.99 -22.28 -0.91
CA LEU A 465 3.69 -20.99 -1.09
C LEU A 465 2.73 -19.84 -1.45
N ARG A 466 1.76 -20.10 -2.33
CA ARG A 466 0.72 -19.11 -2.68
C ARG A 466 -0.20 -18.78 -1.50
N THR A 467 -0.60 -19.81 -0.77
CA THR A 467 -1.42 -19.64 0.44
C THR A 467 -0.70 -18.76 1.47
N GLN A 468 0.60 -19.00 1.68
CA GLN A 468 1.42 -18.20 2.59
C GLN A 468 1.54 -16.74 2.13
N SER A 469 1.85 -16.50 0.85
CA SER A 469 1.92 -15.15 0.28
C SER A 469 0.57 -14.40 0.36
N ALA A 470 -0.54 -15.09 0.15
CA ALA A 470 -1.88 -14.52 0.31
C ALA A 470 -2.16 -14.16 1.78
N LEU A 471 -1.74 -15.00 2.73
CA LEU A 471 -1.89 -14.75 4.17
C LEU A 471 -1.08 -13.54 4.62
N GLU A 472 0.18 -13.43 4.19
CA GLU A 472 1.05 -12.28 4.50
C GLU A 472 0.39 -10.95 4.13
N ARG A 473 -0.25 -10.89 2.95
CA ARG A 473 -0.84 -9.68 2.37
C ARG A 473 -2.28 -9.38 2.82
N CYS A 474 -3.01 -10.36 3.36
CA CYS A 474 -4.40 -10.19 3.78
C CYS A 474 -4.52 -9.72 5.25
N GLU A 475 -5.68 -9.15 5.58
CA GLU A 475 -6.11 -8.85 6.95
C GLU A 475 -7.01 -9.98 7.48
N CYS A 476 -7.89 -10.50 6.60
CA CYS A 476 -8.78 -11.60 6.91
C CYS A 476 -8.70 -12.71 5.86
N ALA A 477 -8.57 -13.95 6.34
CA ALA A 477 -8.67 -15.15 5.54
C ALA A 477 -10.07 -15.76 5.63
N VAL A 478 -10.67 -15.99 4.46
CA VAL A 478 -11.90 -16.75 4.28
C VAL A 478 -11.52 -18.18 3.93
N VAL A 479 -11.61 -19.07 4.92
CA VAL A 479 -11.32 -20.50 4.77
C VAL A 479 -12.57 -21.21 4.26
N VAL A 480 -12.54 -21.67 3.01
CA VAL A 480 -13.68 -22.32 2.35
C VAL A 480 -13.57 -23.83 2.49
N LEU A 481 -14.55 -24.43 3.14
CA LEU A 481 -14.72 -25.88 3.32
C LEU A 481 -15.90 -26.39 2.49
N ASP A 482 -15.84 -27.64 2.04
CA ASP A 482 -16.95 -28.33 1.40
C ASP A 482 -17.78 -29.06 2.45
N ALA A 483 -18.97 -28.54 2.77
CA ALA A 483 -19.82 -29.09 3.83
C ALA A 483 -20.40 -30.49 3.49
N SER A 484 -20.45 -30.83 2.20
CA SER A 484 -20.96 -32.13 1.72
C SER A 484 -19.97 -33.28 1.95
N LEU A 485 -18.72 -32.97 2.28
CA LEU A 485 -17.66 -33.94 2.50
C LEU A 485 -17.13 -33.87 3.94
N PRO A 486 -16.48 -34.94 4.44
CA PRO A 486 -15.78 -34.89 5.72
C PRO A 486 -14.65 -33.87 5.73
N ILE A 487 -14.43 -33.21 6.88
CA ILE A 487 -13.28 -32.32 7.08
C ILE A 487 -11.98 -33.13 6.94
N SER A 488 -11.11 -32.72 6.02
CA SER A 488 -9.86 -33.44 5.74
C SER A 488 -8.66 -32.86 6.50
N GLU A 489 -7.57 -33.62 6.60
CA GLU A 489 -6.32 -33.09 7.18
C GLU A 489 -5.81 -31.81 6.50
N GLN A 490 -5.98 -31.69 5.18
CA GLN A 490 -5.52 -30.51 4.45
C GLN A 490 -6.40 -29.28 4.76
N ASP A 491 -7.67 -29.46 5.14
CA ASP A 491 -8.49 -28.35 5.67
C ASP A 491 -7.94 -27.87 7.01
N LEU A 492 -7.62 -28.80 7.91
CA LEU A 492 -7.06 -28.48 9.22
C LEU A 492 -5.71 -27.77 9.10
N ARG A 493 -4.83 -28.24 8.21
CA ARG A 493 -3.54 -27.57 7.96
C ARG A 493 -3.71 -26.12 7.49
N VAL A 494 -4.68 -25.87 6.60
CA VAL A 494 -4.97 -24.50 6.14
C VAL A 494 -5.44 -23.62 7.31
N ILE A 495 -6.34 -24.13 8.16
CA ILE A 495 -6.83 -23.41 9.34
C ILE A 495 -5.69 -23.08 10.30
N THR A 496 -4.82 -24.04 10.59
CA THR A 496 -3.63 -23.83 11.42
C THR A 496 -2.72 -22.76 10.83
N MET A 497 -2.47 -22.77 9.51
CA MET A 497 -1.66 -21.73 8.86
C MET A 497 -2.25 -20.33 9.03
N VAL A 498 -3.58 -20.18 8.98
CA VAL A 498 -4.23 -18.87 9.18
C VAL A 498 -4.06 -18.39 10.63
N GLU A 499 -4.26 -19.29 11.59
CA GLU A 499 -4.11 -19.00 13.01
C GLU A 499 -2.66 -18.62 13.37
N GLU A 500 -1.68 -19.38 12.86
CA GLU A 500 -0.25 -19.11 13.05
C GLU A 500 0.17 -17.78 12.41
N ALA A 501 -0.40 -17.43 11.25
CA ALA A 501 -0.20 -16.13 10.61
C ALA A 501 -0.88 -14.97 11.37
N GLY A 502 -1.66 -15.27 12.42
CA GLY A 502 -2.31 -14.26 13.26
C GLY A 502 -3.38 -13.44 12.53
N LYS A 503 -3.98 -13.95 11.45
CA LYS A 503 -4.96 -13.22 10.64
C LYS A 503 -6.37 -13.40 11.17
N ALA A 504 -7.25 -12.43 10.89
CA ALA A 504 -8.68 -12.62 11.13
C ALA A 504 -9.18 -13.80 10.28
N MET A 505 -10.12 -14.59 10.79
CA MET A 505 -10.58 -15.81 10.14
C MET A 505 -12.10 -15.92 10.10
N VAL A 506 -12.61 -16.21 8.91
CA VAL A 506 -14.00 -16.61 8.67
C VAL A 506 -13.99 -17.98 7.98
N ILE A 507 -14.67 -18.95 8.56
CA ILE A 507 -14.84 -20.29 7.99
C ILE A 507 -16.15 -20.32 7.22
N VAL A 508 -16.08 -20.64 5.93
CA VAL A 508 -17.22 -20.74 5.04
C VAL A 508 -17.51 -22.20 4.74
N MET A 509 -18.67 -22.69 5.18
CA MET A 509 -19.18 -24.02 4.87
C MET A 509 -19.96 -23.95 3.55
N ASN A 510 -19.27 -24.21 2.45
CA ASN A 510 -19.81 -24.11 1.09
C ASN A 510 -20.50 -25.41 0.65
N LYS A 511 -21.29 -25.34 -0.43
CA LYS A 511 -22.13 -26.41 -0.97
C LYS A 511 -23.19 -26.89 0.03
N TRP A 512 -23.72 -25.97 0.82
CA TRP A 512 -24.76 -26.26 1.80
C TRP A 512 -26.05 -26.82 1.16
N ASP A 513 -26.27 -26.58 -0.13
CA ASP A 513 -27.36 -27.16 -0.93
C ASP A 513 -27.27 -28.69 -1.07
N LEU A 514 -26.11 -29.29 -0.79
CA LEU A 514 -25.87 -30.74 -0.85
C LEU A 514 -25.91 -31.41 0.52
N VAL A 515 -26.15 -30.65 1.60
CA VAL A 515 -26.14 -31.17 2.98
C VAL A 515 -27.55 -31.59 3.37
N ASP A 516 -27.77 -32.89 3.53
CA ASP A 516 -28.99 -33.46 4.10
C ASP A 516 -28.92 -33.54 5.63
N GLU A 517 -29.99 -34.05 6.26
CA GLU A 517 -30.11 -34.12 7.72
C GLU A 517 -29.05 -35.05 8.34
N ASP A 518 -28.80 -36.20 7.72
CA ASP A 518 -27.77 -37.16 8.17
C ASP A 518 -26.36 -36.57 8.05
N ARG A 519 -26.04 -35.89 6.93
CA ARG A 519 -24.73 -35.23 6.75
C ARG A 519 -24.56 -34.08 7.73
N ARG A 520 -25.62 -33.33 8.02
CA ARG A 520 -25.58 -32.23 8.99
C ARG A 520 -25.19 -32.73 10.39
N ASP A 521 -25.83 -33.80 10.86
CA ASP A 521 -25.51 -34.41 12.15
C ASP A 521 -24.07 -34.94 12.24
N GLN A 522 -23.53 -35.44 11.13
CA GLN A 522 -22.13 -35.86 11.05
C GLN A 522 -21.18 -34.65 11.04
N LEU A 523 -21.49 -33.61 10.27
CA LEU A 523 -20.69 -32.40 10.18
C LEU A 523 -20.63 -31.68 11.53
N ASP A 524 -21.72 -31.60 12.28
CA ASP A 524 -21.74 -30.99 13.61
C ASP A 524 -20.77 -31.72 14.57
N LYS A 525 -20.76 -33.07 14.54
CA LYS A 525 -19.79 -33.87 15.32
C LYS A 525 -18.34 -33.69 14.85
N GLU A 526 -18.12 -33.51 13.54
CA GLU A 526 -16.80 -33.24 12.98
C GLU A 526 -16.30 -31.85 13.40
N ILE A 527 -17.17 -30.84 13.38
CA ILE A 527 -16.86 -29.48 13.83
C ILE A 527 -16.44 -29.49 15.30
N ASP A 528 -17.23 -30.13 16.17
CA ASP A 528 -16.94 -30.22 17.60
C ASP A 528 -15.61 -30.95 17.88
N ARG A 529 -15.24 -31.92 17.03
CA ARG A 529 -14.02 -32.72 17.20
C ARG A 529 -12.77 -32.07 16.62
N HIS A 530 -12.90 -31.39 15.48
CA HIS A 530 -11.75 -30.96 14.68
C HIS A 530 -11.52 -29.45 14.68
N LEU A 531 -12.52 -28.64 15.03
CA LEU A 531 -12.45 -27.19 15.01
C LEU A 531 -12.52 -26.56 16.42
N ASP A 532 -12.31 -27.37 17.46
CA ASP A 532 -12.28 -26.95 18.87
C ASP A 532 -11.26 -25.82 19.14
N GLN A 533 -10.12 -25.87 18.45
CA GLN A 533 -9.05 -24.86 18.55
C GLN A 533 -9.45 -23.50 17.98
N VAL A 534 -10.44 -23.48 17.08
CA VAL A 534 -10.86 -22.29 16.33
C VAL A 534 -12.34 -21.98 16.48
N GLU A 535 -12.95 -22.36 17.60
CA GLU A 535 -14.36 -22.02 17.94
C GLU A 535 -14.64 -20.52 17.87
N TRP A 536 -13.61 -19.71 18.08
CA TRP A 536 -13.68 -18.25 17.98
C TRP A 536 -13.92 -17.75 16.55
N ALA A 537 -13.61 -18.53 15.51
CA ALA A 537 -13.76 -18.12 14.13
C ALA A 537 -15.23 -17.99 13.74
N GLN A 538 -15.56 -16.97 12.93
CA GLN A 538 -16.93 -16.80 12.45
C GLN A 538 -17.25 -17.88 11.41
N ARG A 539 -18.39 -18.56 11.56
CA ARG A 539 -18.84 -19.60 10.62
C ARG A 539 -20.01 -19.10 9.79
N VAL A 540 -19.93 -19.26 8.48
CA VAL A 540 -20.99 -18.89 7.53
C VAL A 540 -21.28 -20.05 6.60
N ASN A 541 -22.54 -20.48 6.55
CA ASN A 541 -22.99 -21.53 5.64
C ASN A 541 -23.48 -20.88 4.34
N VAL A 542 -22.96 -21.34 3.20
CA VAL A 542 -23.28 -20.77 1.89
C VAL A 542 -23.48 -21.87 0.84
N ALA A 543 -24.22 -21.55 -0.21
CA ALA A 543 -24.23 -22.34 -1.44
C ALA A 543 -23.86 -21.43 -2.61
N ALA A 544 -22.57 -21.38 -2.94
CA ALA A 544 -22.06 -20.46 -3.97
C ALA A 544 -22.74 -20.62 -5.34
N LYS A 545 -23.21 -21.84 -5.68
CA LYS A 545 -23.90 -22.12 -6.95
C LYS A 545 -25.28 -21.49 -7.04
N THR A 546 -26.02 -21.46 -5.92
CA THR A 546 -27.38 -20.91 -5.85
C THR A 546 -27.42 -19.47 -5.35
N GLY A 547 -26.31 -18.99 -4.77
CA GLY A 547 -26.21 -17.67 -4.12
C GLY A 547 -26.79 -17.63 -2.70
N TRP A 548 -27.23 -18.77 -2.15
CA TRP A 548 -27.86 -18.82 -0.83
C TRP A 548 -26.91 -18.38 0.30
N HIS A 549 -27.41 -17.48 1.16
CA HIS A 549 -26.75 -16.94 2.37
C HIS A 549 -25.40 -16.24 2.17
N ARG A 550 -25.06 -15.83 0.93
CA ARG A 550 -23.83 -15.07 0.67
C ARG A 550 -23.80 -13.70 1.35
N ASP A 551 -24.96 -13.10 1.59
CA ASP A 551 -25.16 -11.81 2.26
C ASP A 551 -24.62 -11.80 3.70
N ARG A 552 -24.52 -12.97 4.34
CA ARG A 552 -23.97 -13.14 5.69
C ARG A 552 -22.44 -13.06 5.75
N LEU A 553 -21.75 -13.17 4.62
CA LEU A 553 -20.28 -13.13 4.59
C LEU A 553 -19.74 -11.75 4.97
N ALA A 554 -20.32 -10.67 4.44
CA ALA A 554 -19.84 -9.30 4.72
C ALA A 554 -19.95 -8.94 6.22
N PRO A 555 -21.07 -9.18 6.93
CA PRO A 555 -21.14 -9.01 8.38
C PRO A 555 -20.10 -9.81 9.16
N ALA A 556 -19.85 -11.07 8.76
CA ALA A 556 -18.85 -11.92 9.40
C ALA A 556 -17.42 -11.37 9.22
N LEU A 557 -17.08 -10.91 8.01
CA LEU A 557 -15.81 -10.26 7.71
C LEU A 557 -15.60 -9.00 8.56
N ARG A 558 -16.60 -8.11 8.61
CA ARG A 558 -16.52 -6.89 9.46
C ARG A 558 -16.28 -7.26 10.92
N THR A 559 -17.08 -8.17 11.46
CA THR A 559 -16.96 -8.62 12.85
C THR A 559 -15.57 -9.17 13.16
N ALA A 560 -15.03 -9.99 12.24
CA ALA A 560 -13.71 -10.58 12.39
C ALA A 560 -12.59 -9.53 12.37
N ILE A 561 -12.60 -8.60 11.41
CA ILE A 561 -11.56 -7.57 11.30
C ILE A 561 -11.67 -6.53 12.41
N ASP A 562 -12.88 -6.09 12.77
CA ASP A 562 -13.10 -5.15 13.88
C ASP A 562 -12.60 -5.74 15.21
N SER A 563 -12.78 -7.04 15.40
CA SER A 563 -12.24 -7.75 16.57
C SER A 563 -10.73 -7.93 16.52
N TRP A 564 -10.18 -8.15 15.32
CA TRP A 564 -8.74 -8.28 15.08
C TRP A 564 -7.98 -6.98 15.39
N GLU A 565 -8.59 -5.83 15.10
CA GLU A 565 -8.03 -4.49 15.38
C GLU A 565 -8.36 -3.99 16.80
N ARG A 566 -9.12 -4.77 17.58
CA ARG A 566 -9.68 -4.31 18.85
C ARG A 566 -8.60 -4.07 19.91
N ARG A 567 -8.60 -2.87 20.48
CA ARG A 567 -7.75 -2.50 21.63
C ARG A 567 -8.53 -2.49 22.95
N VAL A 568 -8.00 -3.17 23.96
CA VAL A 568 -8.48 -3.21 25.33
C VAL A 568 -7.65 -2.25 26.19
N PRO A 569 -8.27 -1.29 26.90
CA PRO A 569 -7.55 -0.38 27.79
C PRO A 569 -6.77 -1.13 28.89
N THR A 570 -5.51 -0.77 29.09
CA THR A 570 -4.60 -1.41 30.07
C THR A 570 -5.19 -1.43 31.48
N ALA A 571 -5.89 -0.38 31.91
CA ALA A 571 -6.52 -0.32 33.22
C ALA A 571 -7.62 -1.40 33.37
N LYS A 572 -8.49 -1.55 32.35
CA LYS A 572 -9.56 -2.56 32.34
C LYS A 572 -8.97 -3.97 32.32
N LEU A 573 -7.94 -4.20 31.51
CA LEU A 573 -7.22 -5.48 31.44
C LEU A 573 -6.62 -5.89 32.80
N ASN A 574 -5.96 -4.96 33.49
CA ASN A 574 -5.33 -5.27 34.78
C ASN A 574 -6.35 -5.47 35.91
N SER A 575 -7.47 -4.73 35.89
CA SER A 575 -8.58 -4.95 36.81
C SER A 575 -9.18 -6.35 36.64
N PHE A 576 -9.46 -6.75 35.39
CA PHE A 576 -9.92 -8.09 35.05
C PHE A 576 -8.91 -9.17 35.50
N LEU A 577 -7.62 -8.99 35.17
CA LEU A 577 -6.59 -9.97 35.47
C LEU A 577 -6.40 -10.15 36.98
N GLY A 578 -6.45 -9.05 37.75
CA GLY A 578 -6.40 -9.11 39.21
C GLY A 578 -7.56 -9.91 39.81
N ALA A 579 -8.79 -9.68 39.33
CA ALA A 579 -9.97 -10.45 39.75
C ALA A 579 -9.84 -11.93 39.36
N LEU A 580 -9.36 -12.22 38.15
CA LEU A 580 -9.16 -13.58 37.66
C LEU A 580 -8.16 -14.36 38.51
N ILE A 581 -7.02 -13.75 38.83
CA ILE A 581 -5.97 -14.37 39.66
C ILE A 581 -6.45 -14.55 41.10
N GLY A 582 -7.22 -13.60 41.64
CA GLY A 582 -7.79 -13.71 42.98
C GLY A 582 -8.75 -14.90 43.11
N ALA A 583 -9.53 -15.18 42.06
CA ALA A 583 -10.46 -16.30 42.02
C ALA A 583 -9.78 -17.65 41.69
N THR A 584 -8.80 -17.65 40.79
CA THR A 584 -8.11 -18.86 40.35
C THR A 584 -6.63 -18.56 40.21
N PRO A 585 -5.82 -18.72 41.28
CA PRO A 585 -4.41 -18.39 41.24
C PRO A 585 -3.58 -19.35 40.35
N PRO A 586 -2.40 -18.91 39.82
CA PRO A 586 -1.51 -19.78 39.07
C PRO A 586 -1.04 -21.00 39.89
N PRO A 587 -0.86 -22.18 39.26
CA PRO A 587 -0.35 -23.36 39.97
C PRO A 587 1.09 -23.17 40.46
N VAL A 588 1.44 -23.85 41.56
CA VAL A 588 2.76 -23.78 42.18
C VAL A 588 3.73 -24.72 41.46
N ARG A 589 4.92 -24.24 41.08
CA ARG A 589 5.99 -25.05 40.49
C ARG A 589 7.30 -24.83 41.24
N GLY A 590 7.98 -25.92 41.61
CA GLY A 590 9.27 -25.84 42.32
C GLY A 590 9.20 -25.15 43.70
N GLY A 591 8.03 -25.22 44.36
CA GLY A 591 7.84 -24.68 45.72
C GLY A 591 7.54 -23.18 45.79
N LYS A 592 7.53 -22.43 44.68
CA LYS A 592 7.12 -21.02 44.65
C LYS A 592 6.03 -20.78 43.61
N GLN A 593 4.99 -20.05 44.03
CA GLN A 593 3.93 -19.64 43.12
C GLN A 593 4.40 -18.44 42.28
N PRO A 594 4.26 -18.48 40.94
CA PRO A 594 4.59 -17.33 40.11
C PRO A 594 3.59 -16.20 40.38
N LYS A 595 4.10 -15.00 40.66
CA LYS A 595 3.29 -13.79 40.81
C LYS A 595 3.12 -13.13 39.45
N ILE A 596 1.89 -12.83 39.07
CA ILE A 596 1.60 -12.00 37.90
C ILE A 596 1.51 -10.56 38.39
N TYR A 597 2.32 -9.68 37.80
CA TYR A 597 2.41 -8.28 38.21
C TYR A 597 1.35 -7.43 37.51
N TYR A 598 1.34 -7.49 36.17
CA TYR A 598 0.42 -6.74 35.31
C TYR A 598 0.42 -7.36 33.92
N ALA A 599 -0.54 -6.96 33.09
CA ALA A 599 -0.55 -7.26 31.67
C ALA A 599 -0.79 -6.00 30.83
N THR A 600 -0.35 -6.06 29.58
CA THR A 600 -0.59 -5.02 28.57
C THR A 600 -0.98 -5.67 27.26
N GLN A 601 -1.83 -5.02 26.47
CA GLN A 601 -1.98 -5.38 25.07
C GLN A 601 -0.85 -4.70 24.27
N ALA A 602 0.13 -5.49 23.84
CA ALA A 602 1.32 -5.03 23.13
C ALA A 602 1.09 -4.85 21.63
N GLY A 603 0.02 -5.42 21.08
CA GLY A 603 -0.32 -5.30 19.67
C GLY A 603 -1.81 -5.52 19.41
N ILE A 604 -2.26 -4.96 18.31
CA ILE A 604 -3.51 -5.31 17.63
C ILE A 604 -3.15 -6.00 16.32
N ALA A 605 -4.12 -6.63 15.68
CA ALA A 605 -3.94 -7.25 14.37
C ALA A 605 -2.84 -8.36 14.32
N PRO A 606 -2.91 -9.40 15.19
CA PRO A 606 -4.02 -9.75 16.09
C PRO A 606 -3.86 -9.18 17.53
N PRO A 607 -4.90 -9.26 18.37
CA PRO A 607 -4.80 -8.89 19.79
C PRO A 607 -3.72 -9.69 20.53
N LYS A 608 -2.61 -9.02 20.86
CA LYS A 608 -1.45 -9.60 21.55
C LYS A 608 -1.35 -9.08 22.97
N PHE A 609 -1.60 -9.93 23.95
CA PHE A 609 -1.51 -9.66 25.38
C PHE A 609 -0.18 -10.17 25.93
N VAL A 610 0.57 -9.32 26.62
CA VAL A 610 1.82 -9.68 27.29
C VAL A 610 1.59 -9.60 28.80
N ILE A 611 1.82 -10.73 29.47
CA ILE A 611 1.66 -10.90 30.92
C ILE A 611 3.05 -10.88 31.55
N PHE A 612 3.27 -9.96 32.49
CA PHE A 612 4.52 -9.86 33.22
C PHE A 612 4.42 -10.64 34.52
N SER A 613 5.31 -11.62 34.71
CA SER A 613 5.30 -12.50 35.88
C SER A 613 6.67 -12.63 36.53
N SER A 614 6.70 -13.07 37.79
CA SER A 614 7.93 -13.35 38.54
C SER A 614 8.60 -14.67 38.14
N GLY A 615 7.97 -15.45 37.28
CA GLY A 615 8.41 -16.79 36.91
C GLY A 615 7.55 -17.38 35.81
N TRP A 616 7.96 -18.53 35.28
CA TRP A 616 7.27 -19.23 34.22
C TRP A 616 5.81 -19.56 34.59
N ILE A 617 4.89 -19.41 33.64
CA ILE A 617 3.50 -19.80 33.76
C ILE A 617 3.24 -20.98 32.82
N GLU A 618 2.60 -22.02 33.33
CA GLU A 618 2.37 -23.23 32.54
C GLU A 618 1.42 -23.00 31.35
N PRO A 619 1.59 -23.73 30.24
CA PRO A 619 0.73 -23.60 29.06
C PRO A 619 -0.77 -23.82 29.35
N SER A 620 -1.10 -24.65 30.33
CA SER A 620 -2.49 -24.88 30.80
C SER A 620 -3.11 -23.61 31.36
N TYR A 621 -2.39 -22.92 32.25
CA TYR A 621 -2.85 -21.67 32.85
C TYR A 621 -2.81 -20.51 31.84
N ARG A 622 -1.86 -20.50 30.90
CA ARG A 622 -1.85 -19.57 29.76
C ARG A 622 -3.13 -19.69 28.92
N ARG A 623 -3.52 -20.92 28.54
CA ARG A 623 -4.77 -21.21 27.81
C ARG A 623 -6.00 -20.82 28.62
N PHE A 624 -5.97 -21.03 29.94
CA PHE A 624 -7.04 -20.55 30.83
C PHE A 624 -7.20 -19.03 30.76
N ILE A 625 -6.10 -18.26 30.83
CA ILE A 625 -6.17 -16.80 30.72
C ILE A 625 -6.70 -16.38 29.34
N GLU A 626 -6.21 -17.00 28.26
CA GLU A 626 -6.70 -16.72 26.91
C GLU A 626 -8.21 -16.93 26.79
N ARG A 627 -8.72 -18.08 27.25
CA ARG A 627 -10.16 -18.37 27.26
C ARG A 627 -10.95 -17.31 28.03
N ARG A 628 -10.46 -16.90 29.20
CA ARG A 628 -11.12 -15.89 30.05
C ARG A 628 -11.06 -14.49 29.43
N LEU A 629 -10.00 -14.16 28.69
CA LEU A 629 -9.93 -12.93 27.90
C LEU A 629 -11.00 -12.91 26.80
N ARG A 630 -11.22 -14.05 26.12
CA ARG A 630 -12.27 -14.18 25.10
C ARG A 630 -13.67 -14.04 25.71
N GLU A 631 -13.92 -14.67 26.84
CA GLU A 631 -15.20 -14.60 27.57
C GLU A 631 -15.53 -13.17 28.03
N GLU A 632 -14.55 -12.42 28.55
CA GLU A 632 -14.76 -11.06 29.08
C GLU A 632 -14.83 -9.98 27.99
N PHE A 633 -13.90 -10.02 27.04
CA PHE A 633 -13.72 -8.91 26.09
C PHE A 633 -14.36 -9.16 24.73
N GLY A 634 -14.60 -10.42 24.35
CA GLY A 634 -15.15 -10.79 23.06
C GLY A 634 -14.16 -10.56 21.91
N PHE A 635 -13.73 -11.66 21.28
CA PHE A 635 -12.82 -11.65 20.12
C PHE A 635 -13.31 -12.58 19.00
N PRO A 636 -14.55 -12.40 18.51
CA PRO A 636 -15.08 -13.22 17.42
C PRO A 636 -14.29 -12.99 16.13
N GLY A 637 -13.91 -14.07 15.47
CA GLY A 637 -13.21 -14.04 14.18
C GLY A 637 -11.72 -13.68 14.25
N THR A 638 -11.12 -13.56 15.43
CA THR A 638 -9.67 -13.29 15.55
C THR A 638 -8.97 -14.27 16.51
N PRO A 639 -7.73 -14.69 16.19
CA PRO A 639 -6.87 -15.34 17.16
C PRO A 639 -6.49 -14.34 18.27
N VAL A 640 -6.24 -14.84 19.48
CA VAL A 640 -5.79 -14.04 20.63
C VAL A 640 -4.45 -14.60 21.07
N MET A 641 -3.41 -13.76 21.02
CA MET A 641 -2.06 -14.18 21.40
C MET A 641 -1.78 -13.74 22.85
N VAL A 642 -1.56 -14.69 23.75
CA VAL A 642 -1.11 -14.39 25.11
C VAL A 642 0.36 -14.75 25.22
N ALA A 643 1.27 -13.82 25.51
CA ALA A 643 2.68 -14.08 25.77
C ALA A 643 3.01 -13.84 27.25
N ILE A 644 4.00 -14.56 27.78
CA ILE A 644 4.45 -14.42 29.17
C ILE A 644 5.88 -13.90 29.15
N ARG A 645 6.13 -12.81 29.88
CA ARG A 645 7.47 -12.26 30.08
C ARG A 645 7.84 -12.36 31.55
N VAL A 646 8.88 -13.13 31.83
CA VAL A 646 9.43 -13.24 33.18
C VAL A 646 10.26 -11.98 33.44
N LYS A 647 9.91 -11.24 34.49
CA LYS A 647 10.74 -10.17 35.03
C LYS A 647 11.58 -10.73 36.18
N GLU A 648 12.89 -10.67 36.04
CA GLU A 648 13.79 -10.79 37.18
C GLU A 648 13.54 -9.61 38.13
N ARG A 649 13.67 -9.86 39.42
CA ARG A 649 13.56 -8.80 40.43
C ARG A 649 14.82 -7.93 40.28
N ASP A 650 14.63 -6.66 39.91
CA ASP A 650 15.62 -5.62 40.20
C ASP A 650 15.92 -5.57 41.71
#